data_AF-A0A0G1XA80-F1
#
_entry.id   AF-A0A0G1XA80-F1
#
_cell.length_a   1.000
_cell.length_b   1.000
_cell.length_c   1.000
_cell.angle_alpha   90.00
_cell.angle_beta   90.00
_cell.angle_gamma   90.00
#
_symmetry.space_group_name_H-M   'P 1'
#
loop_
_entity.id
_entity.type
_entity.pdbx_description
1 polymer ?
#
loop_
_entity_poly.entity_id
_entity_poly.type
_entity_poly.pdbx_seq_one_letter_code
_entity_poly.pdbx_strand_id
1 'polypeptide(L)'
;MTFNYHLCKLAMVKLNLRNRHLSFFITLIGLASLIWYILRTGTKPSRAEYPCQKIARKNIEIFGLPALYTISHNFKRKTRGEKYIFFCLFLLFFVLSTFGLTRARILTLNLFTKTNRLSQEKGEIIGYTTGSRVVWVNDDQAASWNGQTDYWNYVNQNAVNRMTDNGLMALTGTNSVADAWRVLIPNYLSGQKIAIKVNFNNIQACNETTGEIDAIIEPVNALVAGLKQIGVSESDIWIYDATRRIPDRFVSGSDFPAVRYFAGCRESIRFSSTNPSANINFRTQVGVQPPASQKATDVLVDTNYLINMPIIKKHGCQGVTLGFKNHFGSIQRPDLLHNYACTGTNYYNPDFSPLVDIYQNPNIVNKTVLIVGDAIFGHPLNNIQPPRMWSTFANNVPKSLFFSTDPVAVDSVMTDLLDKESAVPASSRDYLILAERLGLGVFEKGDPWRGASGYSRINLIKCEGSCSSVSPALTSTPFPQTSTPTPSGELPGDANGDGRVDGVDYVIWFNNYGISTNNGSASGDFDGSGRVEGVDYVIWFNHYGQIVGPTATPTRTPTPIRTPTPGLSATPTRTPTPGPSPTPPSGQAYKAFTDDSYWNTPFPVNAPIDSRNAEYIADSQNSSHTQNFLGFTAAPGNTQAFGLALYWGQASDPLYTLTDGKHFTSANPVQVHIPLGAQPQSGSDGEIAVFDLSTNQVIEMSGASFDGTNWHIGATLDRYMLSSNGLDSRVAGANDSRNHGHRGVPPSARGVRLDEVRAGAIRHRLECYWWATGTQTVNHYWPMAGDEGSKGGIVPEGTVIRIKPSVNLASRGLSAPALVIAKALQDYGCLVGDNSGSGNRLKLEINEAAWRNLGLTYEALSPIPWSDWEFIQGGYSP
;
A
#
# COMPACT_ATOMS: atom_id res chain seq x y z
N MET A 1 -24.93 -41.66 8.80
CA MET A 1 -24.42 -42.89 8.17
C MET A 1 -25.50 -43.76 7.48
N THR A 2 -26.69 -43.25 7.19
CA THR A 2 -27.79 -44.06 6.60
C THR A 2 -28.31 -43.57 5.25
N PHE A 3 -27.90 -42.38 4.79
CA PHE A 3 -28.40 -41.80 3.54
C PHE A 3 -27.63 -42.24 2.27
N ASN A 4 -26.37 -42.68 2.42
CA ASN A 4 -25.51 -43.05 1.27
C ASN A 4 -25.60 -44.52 0.82
N TYR A 5 -26.25 -45.41 1.59
CA TYR A 5 -26.32 -46.83 1.24
C TYR A 5 -27.42 -47.15 0.19
N HIS A 6 -28.48 -46.32 0.12
CA HIS A 6 -29.62 -46.55 -0.77
C HIS A 6 -29.39 -46.12 -2.22
N LEU A 7 -28.66 -45.02 -2.45
CA LEU A 7 -28.33 -44.55 -3.81
C LEU A 7 -27.37 -45.52 -4.54
N CYS A 8 -26.49 -46.19 -3.79
CA CYS A 8 -25.55 -47.17 -4.34
C CYS A 8 -26.25 -48.45 -4.87
N LYS A 9 -27.36 -48.85 -4.23
CA LYS A 9 -28.19 -49.99 -4.68
C LYS A 9 -28.96 -49.69 -5.97
N LEU A 10 -29.43 -48.45 -6.17
CA LEU A 10 -30.24 -48.10 -7.34
C LEU A 10 -29.44 -48.00 -8.66
N ALA A 11 -28.19 -47.50 -8.61
CA ALA A 11 -27.37 -47.41 -9.82
C ALA A 11 -26.92 -48.79 -10.35
N MET A 12 -26.79 -49.79 -9.46
CA MET A 12 -26.31 -51.13 -9.80
C MET A 12 -27.36 -52.03 -10.45
N VAL A 13 -28.66 -51.71 -10.35
CA VAL A 13 -29.72 -52.51 -11.00
C VAL A 13 -29.80 -52.27 -12.51
N LYS A 14 -29.23 -51.15 -13.02
CA LYS A 14 -29.29 -50.80 -14.47
C LYS A 14 -28.10 -51.29 -15.31
N LEU A 15 -26.99 -51.73 -14.71
CA LEU A 15 -25.81 -52.24 -15.42
C LEU A 15 -25.62 -53.74 -15.09
N ASN A 16 -25.97 -54.62 -16.02
CA ASN A 16 -25.94 -56.07 -15.81
C ASN A 16 -24.49 -56.60 -15.74
N LEU A 17 -23.85 -56.45 -14.58
CA LEU A 17 -22.44 -56.79 -14.28
C LEU A 17 -22.17 -58.32 -14.16
N ARG A 18 -23.11 -59.18 -14.59
CA ARG A 18 -22.96 -60.65 -14.58
C ARG A 18 -22.05 -61.19 -15.70
N ASN A 19 -21.70 -60.38 -16.71
CA ASN A 19 -20.81 -60.78 -17.81
C ASN A 19 -19.32 -60.57 -17.42
N ARG A 20 -18.57 -61.67 -17.30
CA ARG A 20 -17.16 -61.66 -16.84
C ARG A 20 -16.23 -60.84 -17.74
N HIS A 21 -16.49 -60.79 -19.05
CA HIS A 21 -15.68 -60.00 -19.97
C HIS A 21 -15.92 -58.50 -19.76
N LEU A 22 -17.17 -58.07 -19.58
CA LEU A 22 -17.50 -56.66 -19.36
C LEU A 22 -16.92 -56.14 -18.03
N SER A 23 -16.97 -56.95 -16.98
CA SER A 23 -16.35 -56.64 -15.69
C SER A 23 -14.82 -56.50 -15.78
N PHE A 24 -14.16 -57.34 -16.58
CA PHE A 24 -12.71 -57.26 -16.80
C PHE A 24 -12.31 -55.98 -17.55
N PHE A 25 -13.02 -55.63 -18.62
CA PHE A 25 -12.76 -54.40 -19.39
C PHE A 25 -12.96 -53.13 -18.58
N ILE A 26 -14.02 -53.05 -17.77
CA ILE A 26 -14.28 -51.90 -16.89
C ILE A 26 -13.14 -51.73 -15.87
N THR A 27 -12.64 -52.84 -15.32
CA THR A 27 -11.54 -52.82 -14.35
C THR A 27 -10.23 -52.36 -14.99
N LEU A 28 -9.94 -52.84 -16.20
CA LEU A 28 -8.74 -52.49 -16.94
C LEU A 28 -8.70 -51.01 -17.33
N ILE A 29 -9.81 -50.45 -17.83
CA ILE A 29 -9.90 -49.05 -18.26
C ILE A 29 -9.76 -48.10 -17.06
N GLY A 30 -10.40 -48.42 -15.93
CA GLY A 30 -10.31 -47.62 -14.71
C GLY A 30 -8.88 -47.58 -14.14
N LEU A 31 -8.21 -48.72 -14.04
CA LEU A 31 -6.84 -48.81 -13.51
C LEU A 31 -5.79 -48.20 -14.46
N ALA A 32 -5.88 -48.47 -15.76
CA ALA A 32 -4.96 -47.89 -16.74
C ALA A 32 -5.06 -46.35 -16.77
N SER A 33 -6.28 -45.81 -16.68
CA SER A 33 -6.51 -44.37 -16.61
C SER A 33 -5.97 -43.76 -15.31
N LEU A 34 -6.09 -44.45 -14.17
CA LEU A 34 -5.56 -44.00 -12.88
C LEU A 34 -4.04 -43.97 -12.86
N ILE A 35 -3.38 -45.03 -13.34
CA ILE A 35 -1.91 -45.12 -13.41
C ILE A 35 -1.37 -44.04 -14.36
N TRP A 36 -1.98 -43.88 -15.53
CA TRP A 36 -1.58 -42.86 -16.49
C TRP A 36 -1.73 -41.44 -15.94
N TYR A 37 -2.81 -41.20 -15.19
CA TYR A 37 -3.06 -39.90 -14.56
C TYR A 37 -2.02 -39.56 -13.48
N ILE A 38 -1.71 -40.51 -12.60
CA ILE A 38 -0.75 -40.31 -11.51
C ILE A 38 0.67 -40.10 -12.06
N LEU A 39 1.12 -40.95 -12.99
CA LEU A 39 2.48 -40.87 -13.54
C LEU A 39 2.77 -39.54 -14.26
N ARG A 40 1.77 -38.96 -14.93
CA ARG A 40 1.97 -37.72 -15.71
C ARG A 40 1.76 -36.45 -14.90
N THR A 41 0.91 -36.49 -13.87
CA THR A 41 0.58 -35.31 -13.04
C THR A 41 1.42 -35.19 -11.78
N GLY A 42 1.86 -36.31 -11.18
CA GLY A 42 2.65 -36.33 -9.94
C GLY A 42 4.01 -35.63 -10.07
N THR A 43 4.58 -35.57 -11.27
CA THR A 43 5.86 -34.88 -11.54
C THR A 43 5.69 -33.42 -11.96
N LYS A 44 4.49 -33.00 -12.40
CA LYS A 44 4.18 -31.60 -12.75
C LYS A 44 2.67 -31.36 -12.68
N PRO A 45 2.15 -30.73 -11.61
CA PRO A 45 0.71 -30.62 -11.36
C PRO A 45 -0.11 -29.95 -12.46
N SER A 46 0.47 -29.03 -13.22
CA SER A 46 -0.23 -28.31 -14.31
C SER A 46 -0.64 -29.20 -15.49
N ARG A 47 -0.08 -30.40 -15.63
CA ARG A 47 -0.42 -31.34 -16.71
C ARG A 47 -1.81 -31.96 -16.58
N ALA A 48 -2.45 -31.84 -15.42
CA ALA A 48 -3.82 -32.32 -15.19
C ALA A 48 -4.84 -31.65 -16.14
N GLU A 49 -4.51 -30.47 -16.67
CA GLU A 49 -5.36 -29.72 -17.58
C GLU A 49 -5.29 -30.18 -19.05
N TYR A 50 -4.38 -31.11 -19.39
CA TYR A 50 -4.23 -31.59 -20.75
C TYR A 50 -5.44 -32.45 -21.19
N PRO A 51 -5.83 -32.42 -22.48
CA PRO A 51 -7.02 -33.13 -22.96
C PRO A 51 -7.03 -34.63 -22.61
N CYS A 52 -5.89 -35.31 -22.77
CA CYS A 52 -5.76 -36.74 -22.45
C CYS A 52 -5.82 -37.03 -20.94
N GLN A 53 -5.40 -36.09 -20.10
CA GLN A 53 -5.46 -36.21 -18.64
C GLN A 53 -6.88 -35.94 -18.11
N LYS A 54 -7.61 -35.01 -18.75
CA LYS A 54 -9.04 -34.78 -18.49
C LYS A 54 -9.91 -36.00 -18.82
N ILE A 55 -9.61 -36.70 -19.92
CA ILE A 55 -10.28 -37.94 -20.30
C ILE A 55 -9.95 -39.07 -19.32
N ALA A 56 -8.67 -39.25 -18.98
CA ALA A 56 -8.26 -40.24 -17.98
C ALA A 56 -8.97 -40.02 -16.64
N ARG A 57 -9.09 -38.76 -16.20
CA ARG A 57 -9.86 -38.38 -15.00
C ARG A 57 -11.34 -38.76 -15.09
N LYS A 58 -12.00 -38.47 -16.22
CA LYS A 58 -13.40 -38.86 -16.44
C LYS A 58 -13.59 -40.38 -16.39
N ASN A 59 -12.65 -41.13 -16.95
CA ASN A 59 -12.68 -42.59 -16.91
C ASN A 59 -12.50 -43.14 -15.49
N ILE A 60 -11.68 -42.49 -14.64
CA ILE A 60 -11.54 -42.86 -13.23
C ILE A 60 -12.86 -42.62 -12.48
N GLU A 61 -13.54 -41.49 -12.74
CA GLU A 61 -14.84 -41.17 -12.11
C GLU A 61 -15.92 -42.18 -12.49
N ILE A 62 -15.96 -42.61 -13.76
CA ILE A 62 -17.01 -43.51 -14.28
C ILE A 62 -16.72 -44.98 -13.95
N PHE A 63 -15.48 -45.44 -14.11
CA PHE A 63 -15.13 -46.86 -14.03
C PHE A 63 -14.39 -47.24 -12.74
N GLY A 64 -13.93 -46.27 -11.94
CA GLY A 64 -13.18 -46.52 -10.70
C GLY A 64 -13.98 -47.24 -9.62
N LEU A 65 -15.20 -46.77 -9.30
CA LEU A 65 -16.06 -47.42 -8.31
C LEU A 65 -16.53 -48.83 -8.74
N PRO A 66 -16.95 -49.04 -10.01
CA PRO A 66 -17.24 -50.38 -10.53
C PRO A 66 -16.03 -51.33 -10.53
N ALA A 67 -14.82 -50.84 -10.82
CA ALA A 67 -13.57 -51.61 -10.78
C ALA A 67 -13.25 -52.05 -9.34
N LEU A 68 -13.40 -51.16 -8.35
CA LEU A 68 -13.19 -51.49 -6.93
C LEU A 68 -14.22 -52.50 -6.41
N TYR A 69 -15.46 -52.40 -6.85
CA TYR A 69 -16.50 -53.39 -6.53
C TYR A 69 -16.20 -54.77 -7.13
N THR A 70 -15.73 -54.84 -8.37
CA THR A 70 -15.41 -56.12 -9.03
C THR A 70 -14.13 -56.76 -8.48
N ILE A 71 -13.12 -55.97 -8.12
CA ILE A 71 -11.92 -56.43 -7.40
C ILE A 71 -12.32 -56.98 -6.02
N SER A 72 -13.08 -56.22 -5.22
CA SER A 72 -13.53 -56.67 -3.90
C SER A 72 -14.43 -57.90 -3.97
N HIS A 73 -15.34 -57.98 -4.95
CA HIS A 73 -16.22 -59.13 -5.12
C HIS A 73 -15.46 -60.42 -5.50
N ASN A 74 -14.45 -60.34 -6.37
CA ASN A 74 -13.60 -61.48 -6.72
C ASN A 74 -12.64 -61.88 -5.58
N PHE A 75 -12.17 -60.93 -4.77
CA PHE A 75 -11.32 -61.21 -3.60
C PHE A 75 -12.11 -61.90 -2.47
N LYS A 76 -13.38 -61.52 -2.26
CA LYS A 76 -14.30 -62.17 -1.30
C LYS A 76 -14.52 -63.66 -1.59
N ARG A 77 -14.37 -64.07 -2.85
CA ARG A 77 -14.46 -65.49 -3.26
C ARG A 77 -13.19 -66.31 -2.96
N LYS A 78 -12.05 -65.68 -2.66
CA LYS A 78 -10.74 -66.36 -2.55
C LYS A 78 -10.11 -66.34 -1.15
N THR A 79 -10.58 -65.52 -0.20
CA THR A 79 -9.95 -65.41 1.14
C THR A 79 -10.97 -65.27 2.27
N ARG A 80 -10.82 -66.07 3.35
CA ARG A 80 -11.69 -66.07 4.54
C ARG A 80 -11.38 -64.89 5.50
N GLY A 81 -12.44 -64.31 6.04
CA GLY A 81 -12.51 -63.68 7.36
C GLY A 81 -11.93 -62.28 7.50
N GLU A 82 -10.62 -62.16 7.65
CA GLU A 82 -10.03 -60.98 8.32
C GLU A 82 -9.21 -60.08 7.39
N LYS A 83 -8.54 -60.67 6.39
CA LYS A 83 -7.75 -59.91 5.39
C LYS A 83 -8.61 -59.07 4.45
N TYR A 84 -9.90 -59.41 4.34
CA TYR A 84 -10.88 -58.71 3.51
C TYR A 84 -11.26 -57.33 4.05
N ILE A 85 -11.29 -57.18 5.38
CA ILE A 85 -11.68 -55.92 6.04
C ILE A 85 -10.56 -54.89 5.91
N PHE A 86 -9.31 -55.29 6.14
CA PHE A 86 -8.15 -54.41 5.98
C PHE A 86 -7.95 -53.92 4.54
N PHE A 87 -8.18 -54.77 3.54
CA PHE A 87 -8.09 -54.35 2.13
C PHE A 87 -9.20 -53.37 1.73
N CYS A 88 -10.44 -53.59 2.22
CA CYS A 88 -11.55 -52.66 2.00
C CYS A 88 -11.31 -51.30 2.69
N LEU A 89 -10.75 -51.29 3.90
CA LEU A 89 -10.40 -50.06 4.63
C LEU A 89 -9.25 -49.31 3.95
N PHE A 90 -8.24 -50.01 3.44
CA PHE A 90 -7.13 -49.41 2.71
C PHE A 90 -7.59 -48.77 1.38
N LEU A 91 -8.44 -49.45 0.62
CA LEU A 91 -9.05 -48.90 -0.60
C LEU A 91 -9.97 -47.71 -0.31
N LEU A 92 -10.74 -47.75 0.78
CA LEU A 92 -11.61 -46.64 1.18
C LEU A 92 -10.76 -45.41 1.57
N PHE A 93 -9.65 -45.60 2.29
CA PHE A 93 -8.72 -44.53 2.66
C PHE A 93 -8.00 -43.95 1.42
N PHE A 94 -7.65 -44.80 0.46
CA PHE A 94 -7.03 -44.37 -0.81
C PHE A 94 -8.02 -43.62 -1.71
N VAL A 95 -9.30 -44.00 -1.74
CA VAL A 95 -10.36 -43.28 -2.49
C VAL A 95 -10.75 -41.98 -1.80
N LEU A 96 -10.83 -41.94 -0.47
CA LEU A 96 -11.14 -40.73 0.29
C LEU A 96 -10.01 -39.70 0.22
N SER A 97 -8.74 -40.14 0.27
CA SER A 97 -7.58 -39.26 0.10
C SER A 97 -7.49 -38.68 -1.32
N THR A 98 -7.82 -39.48 -2.34
CA THR A 98 -7.83 -39.02 -3.75
C THR A 98 -9.01 -38.10 -4.07
N PHE A 99 -10.20 -38.30 -3.46
CA PHE A 99 -11.36 -37.41 -3.57
C PHE A 99 -11.19 -36.08 -2.80
N GLY A 100 -10.55 -36.10 -1.63
CA GLY A 100 -10.26 -34.89 -0.85
C GLY A 100 -9.27 -33.96 -1.55
N LEU A 101 -8.19 -34.53 -2.11
CA LEU A 101 -7.16 -33.77 -2.83
C LEU A 101 -7.63 -33.25 -4.21
N THR A 102 -8.58 -33.93 -4.87
CA THR A 102 -9.14 -33.45 -6.15
C THR A 102 -10.27 -32.43 -5.98
N ARG A 103 -11.11 -32.50 -4.94
CA ARG A 103 -12.12 -31.45 -4.67
C ARG A 103 -11.50 -30.16 -4.17
N ALA A 104 -10.49 -30.24 -3.30
CA ALA A 104 -9.76 -29.06 -2.84
C ALA A 104 -9.14 -28.32 -4.04
N ARG A 105 -8.44 -29.02 -4.95
CA ARG A 105 -7.81 -28.41 -6.13
C ARG A 105 -8.75 -27.96 -7.24
N ILE A 106 -9.91 -28.60 -7.48
CA ILE A 106 -10.90 -28.08 -8.46
C ILE A 106 -11.55 -26.79 -7.93
N LEU A 107 -11.84 -26.71 -6.62
CA LEU A 107 -12.41 -25.49 -6.05
C LEU A 107 -11.39 -24.35 -6.14
N THR A 108 -10.10 -24.62 -5.88
CA THR A 108 -9.03 -23.65 -6.10
C THR A 108 -8.88 -23.28 -7.57
N LEU A 109 -8.94 -24.21 -8.54
CA LEU A 109 -8.82 -23.89 -9.97
C LEU A 109 -10.02 -23.12 -10.54
N ASN A 110 -11.25 -23.47 -10.14
CA ASN A 110 -12.46 -22.77 -10.59
C ASN A 110 -12.56 -21.37 -9.97
N LEU A 111 -12.10 -21.20 -8.73
CA LEU A 111 -11.94 -19.87 -8.13
C LEU A 111 -10.84 -19.10 -8.86
N PHE A 112 -9.66 -19.68 -9.12
CA PHE A 112 -8.55 -19.02 -9.84
C PHE A 112 -8.91 -18.59 -11.27
N THR A 113 -9.73 -19.35 -12.00
CA THR A 113 -10.21 -18.95 -13.33
C THR A 113 -11.33 -17.90 -13.27
N LYS A 114 -12.07 -17.81 -12.16
CA LYS A 114 -13.15 -16.83 -11.97
C LYS A 114 -12.61 -15.51 -11.41
N THR A 115 -11.61 -15.55 -10.52
CA THR A 115 -10.85 -14.35 -10.11
C THR A 115 -10.04 -13.78 -11.27
N ASN A 116 -9.38 -14.60 -12.11
CA ASN A 116 -8.68 -14.07 -13.29
C ASN A 116 -9.60 -13.45 -14.36
N ARG A 117 -10.87 -13.88 -14.44
CA ARG A 117 -11.86 -13.27 -15.34
C ARG A 117 -12.47 -11.98 -14.80
N LEU A 118 -12.56 -11.84 -13.48
CA LEU A 118 -13.06 -10.63 -12.81
C LEU A 118 -11.97 -9.58 -12.59
N SER A 119 -10.70 -9.99 -12.41
CA SER A 119 -9.54 -9.10 -12.36
C SER A 119 -9.16 -8.54 -13.73
N GLN A 120 -9.67 -9.12 -14.83
CA GLN A 120 -9.51 -8.57 -16.17
C GLN A 120 -10.54 -7.46 -16.47
N GLU A 121 -11.60 -7.32 -15.66
CA GLU A 121 -12.62 -6.27 -15.80
C GLU A 121 -12.36 -5.02 -14.94
N LYS A 122 -11.47 -5.09 -13.95
CA LYS A 122 -11.09 -3.94 -13.11
C LYS A 122 -9.60 -3.93 -12.88
N GLY A 123 -8.87 -3.33 -13.81
CA GLY A 123 -7.47 -2.96 -13.62
C GLY A 123 -7.40 -1.94 -12.49
N GLU A 124 -6.57 -2.23 -11.49
CA GLU A 124 -6.23 -1.29 -10.43
C GLU A 124 -4.72 -1.25 -10.37
N ILE A 125 -4.17 -0.14 -10.86
CA ILE A 125 -2.75 0.23 -10.82
C ILE A 125 -2.43 0.62 -9.38
N ILE A 126 -1.38 0.02 -8.80
CA ILE A 126 -0.87 0.43 -7.49
C ILE A 126 -0.09 1.73 -7.66
N GLY A 127 -0.77 2.88 -7.49
CA GLY A 127 -0.17 4.21 -7.44
C GLY A 127 -0.79 5.04 -6.32
N TYR A 128 0.02 5.66 -5.48
CA TYR A 128 -0.44 6.63 -4.48
C TYR A 128 -1.24 7.73 -5.20
N THR A 129 -2.53 7.90 -4.89
CA THR A 129 -3.44 8.70 -5.71
C THR A 129 -3.22 10.20 -5.50
N THR A 130 -2.45 10.82 -6.41
CA THR A 130 -2.51 12.25 -6.72
C THR A 130 -3.87 12.67 -7.35
N GLY A 131 -4.88 11.79 -7.36
CA GLY A 131 -6.04 11.85 -8.24
C GLY A 131 -5.66 11.73 -9.71
N SER A 132 -6.64 11.86 -10.62
CA SER A 132 -6.41 11.99 -12.07
C SER A 132 -5.86 13.38 -12.42
N ARG A 133 -4.70 13.72 -11.82
CA ARG A 133 -4.00 14.98 -11.95
C ARG A 133 -2.99 14.89 -13.10
N VAL A 134 -2.97 15.92 -13.93
CA VAL A 134 -1.97 16.11 -14.99
C VAL A 134 -1.35 17.48 -14.79
N VAL A 135 -0.03 17.54 -14.68
CA VAL A 135 0.70 18.81 -14.64
C VAL A 135 1.30 19.05 -16.01
N TRP A 136 0.96 20.17 -16.64
CA TRP A 136 1.54 20.65 -17.87
C TRP A 136 2.46 21.83 -17.56
N VAL A 137 3.77 21.64 -17.72
CA VAL A 137 4.76 22.71 -17.59
C VAL A 137 5.24 23.12 -18.97
N ASN A 138 5.10 24.40 -19.31
CA ASN A 138 5.65 25.01 -20.52
C ASN A 138 6.74 26.02 -20.11
N ASP A 139 7.88 26.07 -20.79
CA ASP A 139 8.90 27.12 -20.55
C ASP A 139 9.49 27.56 -21.89
N ASP A 140 9.38 28.85 -22.20
CA ASP A 140 9.89 29.41 -23.46
C ASP A 140 11.40 29.30 -23.62
N GLN A 141 12.14 29.15 -22.52
CA GLN A 141 13.58 28.94 -22.51
C GLN A 141 13.97 27.48 -22.81
N ALA A 142 13.03 26.53 -22.82
CA ALA A 142 13.34 25.10 -22.95
C ALA A 142 14.01 24.74 -24.28
N ALA A 143 13.68 25.45 -25.36
CA ALA A 143 14.32 25.24 -26.66
C ALA A 143 14.38 26.54 -27.48
N SER A 144 15.44 26.67 -28.29
CA SER A 144 15.67 27.80 -29.21
C SER A 144 15.69 27.37 -30.69
N TRP A 145 15.12 26.22 -30.98
CA TRP A 145 15.13 25.59 -32.30
C TRP A 145 14.28 26.36 -33.33
N ASN A 146 14.73 26.41 -34.59
CA ASN A 146 14.00 27.10 -35.66
C ASN A 146 13.95 26.35 -37.00
N GLY A 147 14.20 25.04 -37.02
CA GLY A 147 14.05 24.19 -38.21
C GLY A 147 15.22 23.27 -38.54
N GLN A 148 16.27 23.24 -37.72
CA GLN A 148 17.45 22.40 -37.95
C GLN A 148 17.15 20.91 -37.81
N THR A 149 17.88 20.08 -38.54
CA THR A 149 17.72 18.62 -38.47
C THR A 149 18.21 18.03 -37.16
N ASP A 150 19.23 18.63 -36.54
CA ASP A 150 19.81 18.23 -35.26
C ASP A 150 19.15 18.94 -34.07
N TYR A 151 17.81 18.92 -34.04
CA TYR A 151 16.99 19.67 -33.09
C TYR A 151 17.34 19.47 -31.60
N TRP A 152 17.90 18.30 -31.25
CA TRP A 152 18.37 17.99 -29.90
C TRP A 152 19.47 18.94 -29.41
N ASN A 153 20.27 19.53 -30.31
CA ASN A 153 21.32 20.50 -29.94
C ASN A 153 20.75 21.87 -29.52
N TYR A 154 19.43 22.06 -29.59
CA TYR A 154 18.76 23.34 -29.36
C TYR A 154 17.88 23.33 -28.11
N VAL A 155 18.18 22.44 -27.15
CA VAL A 155 17.48 22.31 -25.87
C VAL A 155 18.31 22.93 -24.75
N ASN A 156 17.66 23.63 -23.83
CA ASN A 156 18.29 24.19 -22.65
C ASN A 156 18.10 23.27 -21.44
N GLN A 157 19.14 22.52 -21.09
CA GLN A 157 19.12 21.58 -19.96
C GLN A 157 18.68 22.25 -18.64
N ASN A 158 19.11 23.49 -18.35
CA ASN A 158 18.74 24.16 -17.11
C ASN A 158 17.25 24.51 -17.05
N ALA A 159 16.66 24.91 -18.19
CA ALA A 159 15.22 25.13 -18.26
C ALA A 159 14.46 23.80 -18.07
N VAL A 160 14.91 22.72 -18.70
CA VAL A 160 14.30 21.39 -18.56
C VAL A 160 14.41 20.84 -17.14
N ASN A 161 15.52 21.10 -16.43
CA ASN A 161 15.67 20.78 -15.00
C ASN A 161 14.58 21.49 -14.19
N ARG A 162 14.44 22.81 -14.33
CA ARG A 162 13.39 23.57 -13.63
C ARG A 162 11.99 23.09 -13.99
N MET A 163 11.72 22.81 -15.26
CA MET A 163 10.42 22.30 -15.70
C MET A 163 10.09 20.96 -15.04
N THR A 164 11.08 20.07 -14.96
CA THR A 164 10.93 18.75 -14.33
C THR A 164 10.72 18.86 -12.84
N ASP A 165 11.53 19.68 -12.15
CA ASP A 165 11.41 19.92 -10.72
C ASP A 165 10.03 20.51 -10.38
N ASN A 166 9.60 21.54 -11.11
CA ASN A 166 8.29 22.16 -10.96
C ASN A 166 7.15 21.17 -11.25
N GLY A 167 7.29 20.35 -12.28
CA GLY A 167 6.30 19.34 -12.66
C GLY A 167 6.11 18.27 -11.58
N LEU A 168 7.21 17.75 -11.04
CA LEU A 168 7.19 16.76 -9.96
C LEU A 168 6.61 17.34 -8.66
N MET A 169 7.04 18.54 -8.27
CA MET A 169 6.55 19.23 -7.09
C MET A 169 5.06 19.55 -7.20
N ALA A 170 4.60 20.08 -8.32
CA ALA A 170 3.18 20.36 -8.55
C ALA A 170 2.33 19.07 -8.64
N LEU A 171 2.87 17.98 -9.20
CA LEU A 171 2.15 16.71 -9.29
C LEU A 171 1.90 16.14 -7.90
N THR A 172 2.93 16.20 -7.05
CA THR A 172 2.93 15.60 -5.71
C THR A 172 2.41 16.53 -4.61
N GLY A 173 2.32 17.84 -4.89
CA GLY A 173 1.96 18.86 -3.89
C GLY A 173 3.07 19.11 -2.86
N THR A 174 4.33 18.92 -3.25
CA THR A 174 5.50 19.07 -2.37
C THR A 174 6.32 20.31 -2.74
N ASN A 175 7.17 20.77 -1.82
CA ASN A 175 8.01 21.97 -2.01
C ASN A 175 9.47 21.63 -2.33
N SER A 176 9.81 20.34 -2.44
CA SER A 176 11.15 19.88 -2.80
C SER A 176 11.09 18.69 -3.75
N VAL A 177 12.08 18.60 -4.65
CA VAL A 177 12.18 17.51 -5.62
C VAL A 177 12.43 16.17 -4.93
N ALA A 178 13.24 16.15 -3.87
CA ALA A 178 13.48 14.97 -3.07
C ALA A 178 12.18 14.43 -2.44
N ASP A 179 11.33 15.29 -1.89
CA ASP A 179 10.06 14.87 -1.31
C ASP A 179 9.06 14.44 -2.38
N ALA A 180 9.06 15.09 -3.55
CA ALA A 180 8.28 14.62 -4.69
C ALA A 180 8.65 13.17 -5.06
N TRP A 181 9.94 12.84 -5.11
CA TRP A 181 10.37 11.47 -5.35
C TRP A 181 10.02 10.51 -4.21
N ARG A 182 10.08 10.93 -2.94
CA ARG A 182 9.61 10.12 -1.82
C ARG A 182 8.11 9.87 -1.87
N VAL A 183 7.31 10.76 -2.46
CA VAL A 183 5.88 10.51 -2.70
C VAL A 183 5.66 9.50 -3.82
N LEU A 184 6.43 9.58 -4.91
CA LEU A 184 6.28 8.69 -6.07
C LEU A 184 6.81 7.27 -5.83
N ILE A 185 7.89 7.13 -5.05
CA ILE A 185 8.51 5.84 -4.71
C ILE A 185 8.82 5.73 -3.19
N PRO A 186 7.78 5.72 -2.33
CA PRO A 186 7.95 5.85 -0.87
C PRO A 186 8.65 4.67 -0.20
N ASN A 187 8.68 3.51 -0.87
CA ASN A 187 9.28 2.28 -0.36
C ASN A 187 10.59 1.93 -1.06
N TYR A 188 11.27 2.92 -1.66
CA TYR A 188 12.55 2.69 -2.33
C TYR A 188 13.59 2.14 -1.34
N LEU A 189 14.22 1.03 -1.72
CA LEU A 189 15.37 0.45 -1.05
C LEU A 189 16.59 0.54 -1.95
N SER A 190 17.74 0.85 -1.35
CA SER A 190 19.02 0.90 -2.07
C SER A 190 19.26 -0.40 -2.84
N GLY A 191 19.66 -0.27 -4.11
CA GLY A 191 19.81 -1.41 -5.00
C GLY A 191 18.53 -1.84 -5.72
N GLN A 192 17.39 -1.15 -5.57
CA GLN A 192 16.23 -1.36 -6.44
C GLN A 192 16.40 -0.60 -7.76
N LYS A 193 15.89 -1.20 -8.85
CA LYS A 193 16.14 -0.78 -10.23
C LYS A 193 14.99 0.09 -10.73
N ILE A 194 15.32 1.18 -11.41
CA ILE A 194 14.35 2.13 -11.98
C ILE A 194 14.57 2.19 -13.49
N ALA A 195 13.60 1.73 -14.26
CA ALA A 195 13.66 1.77 -15.71
C ALA A 195 12.94 3.01 -16.26
N ILE A 196 13.52 3.68 -17.25
CA ILE A 196 12.90 4.79 -17.99
C ILE A 196 12.69 4.34 -19.45
N LYS A 197 11.42 4.22 -19.87
CA LYS A 197 11.06 3.87 -21.24
C LYS A 197 11.01 5.12 -22.12
N VAL A 198 11.97 5.24 -23.02
CA VAL A 198 12.09 6.36 -23.99
C VAL A 198 11.70 5.90 -25.40
N ASN A 199 11.35 6.83 -26.30
CA ASN A 199 10.87 6.49 -27.65
C ASN A 199 11.91 6.80 -28.74
N PHE A 200 12.45 5.76 -29.38
CA PHE A 200 13.37 5.86 -30.52
C PHE A 200 12.79 5.22 -31.79
N ASN A 201 11.48 5.37 -32.02
CA ASN A 201 10.80 4.71 -33.13
C ASN A 201 11.45 4.94 -34.51
N ASN A 202 12.14 6.05 -34.69
CA ASN A 202 12.66 6.45 -35.99
C ASN A 202 14.14 6.09 -36.19
N ILE A 203 14.83 5.60 -35.15
CA ILE A 203 16.24 5.22 -35.24
C ILE A 203 16.43 3.83 -35.87
N GLN A 204 17.27 3.79 -36.90
CA GLN A 204 17.72 2.63 -37.66
C GLN A 204 19.22 2.36 -37.54
N ALA A 205 20.05 3.32 -37.12
CA ALA A 205 21.49 3.14 -36.87
C ALA A 205 21.97 3.85 -35.59
N CYS A 206 23.09 3.38 -35.00
CA CYS A 206 23.61 3.93 -33.75
C CYS A 206 24.11 5.37 -33.91
N ASN A 207 24.72 5.69 -35.05
CA ASN A 207 25.26 7.01 -35.38
C ASN A 207 24.26 7.88 -36.18
N GLU A 208 22.97 7.59 -36.08
CA GLU A 208 21.95 8.24 -36.92
C GLU A 208 21.63 9.68 -36.51
N THR A 209 21.52 10.55 -37.52
CA THR A 209 21.28 11.99 -37.38
C THR A 209 20.19 12.51 -38.33
N THR A 210 19.28 11.65 -38.78
CA THR A 210 18.23 11.93 -39.80
C THR A 210 17.22 13.00 -39.39
N GLY A 211 17.22 13.41 -38.12
CA GLY A 211 16.42 14.52 -37.60
C GLY A 211 14.95 14.21 -37.38
N GLU A 212 14.51 12.98 -37.68
CA GLU A 212 13.19 12.49 -37.31
C GLU A 212 13.00 12.55 -35.79
N ILE A 213 11.78 12.88 -35.36
CA ILE A 213 11.53 13.15 -33.94
C ILE A 213 11.62 11.86 -33.09
N ASP A 214 12.58 11.84 -32.18
CA ASP A 214 12.86 10.81 -31.17
C ASP A 214 13.19 11.46 -29.81
N ALA A 215 13.41 10.63 -28.78
CA ALA A 215 13.66 11.09 -27.44
C ALA A 215 14.95 11.94 -27.38
N ILE A 216 14.92 12.94 -26.51
CA ILE A 216 16.03 13.83 -26.20
C ILE A 216 16.49 13.60 -24.75
N ILE A 217 17.77 13.85 -24.47
CA ILE A 217 18.40 13.38 -23.23
C ILE A 217 18.03 14.27 -22.04
N GLU A 218 17.63 15.51 -22.28
CA GLU A 218 17.53 16.54 -21.26
C GLU A 218 16.48 16.23 -20.19
N PRO A 219 15.26 15.74 -20.52
CA PRO A 219 14.32 15.31 -19.48
C PRO A 219 14.81 14.06 -18.73
N VAL A 220 15.59 13.18 -19.38
CA VAL A 220 16.20 12.03 -18.70
C VAL A 220 17.26 12.49 -17.71
N ASN A 221 18.14 13.42 -18.08
CA ASN A 221 19.11 14.01 -17.17
C ASN A 221 18.40 14.65 -15.96
N ALA A 222 17.32 15.40 -16.17
CA ALA A 222 16.55 16.01 -15.09
C ALA A 222 15.94 14.97 -14.13
N LEU A 223 15.34 13.89 -14.67
CA LEU A 223 14.80 12.80 -13.86
C LEU A 223 15.88 12.06 -13.06
N VAL A 224 17.03 11.77 -13.67
CA VAL A 224 18.17 11.13 -13.00
C VAL A 224 18.71 12.02 -11.88
N ALA A 225 18.84 13.33 -12.13
CA ALA A 225 19.27 14.29 -11.11
C ALA A 225 18.36 14.26 -9.87
N GLY A 226 17.03 14.26 -10.09
CA GLY A 226 16.05 14.18 -9.01
C GLY A 226 16.09 12.85 -8.24
N LEU A 227 16.17 11.72 -8.94
CA LEU A 227 16.26 10.39 -8.32
C LEU A 227 17.51 10.24 -7.43
N LYS A 228 18.63 10.84 -7.83
CA LYS A 228 19.86 10.86 -7.01
C LYS A 228 19.68 11.59 -5.69
N GLN A 229 18.78 12.58 -5.59
CA GLN A 229 18.53 13.32 -4.34
C GLN A 229 17.95 12.42 -3.23
N ILE A 230 17.32 11.29 -3.58
CA ILE A 230 16.81 10.31 -2.63
C ILE A 230 17.69 9.05 -2.52
N GLY A 231 18.91 9.10 -3.05
CA GLY A 231 19.91 8.04 -2.88
C GLY A 231 19.86 6.91 -3.90
N VAL A 232 19.18 7.08 -5.05
CA VAL A 232 19.24 6.10 -6.14
C VAL A 232 20.62 6.12 -6.80
N SER A 233 21.27 4.97 -6.89
CA SER A 233 22.53 4.83 -7.62
C SER A 233 22.32 4.95 -9.13
N GLU A 234 23.19 5.69 -9.83
CA GLU A 234 23.14 5.83 -11.30
C GLU A 234 23.10 4.47 -12.02
N SER A 235 23.86 3.49 -11.52
CA SER A 235 23.93 2.13 -12.10
C SER A 235 22.63 1.33 -12.01
N ASP A 236 21.72 1.76 -11.12
CA ASP A 236 20.39 1.17 -10.95
C ASP A 236 19.32 1.88 -11.77
N ILE A 237 19.68 2.93 -12.51
CA ILE A 237 18.78 3.64 -13.43
C ILE A 237 19.04 3.15 -14.85
N TRP A 238 18.00 2.58 -15.46
CA TRP A 238 18.07 1.87 -16.74
C TRP A 238 17.22 2.56 -17.79
N ILE A 239 17.84 3.10 -18.84
CA ILE A 239 17.13 3.69 -19.97
C ILE A 239 16.95 2.64 -21.05
N TYR A 240 15.75 2.49 -21.61
CA TYR A 240 15.54 1.44 -22.61
C TYR A 240 14.55 1.78 -23.73
N ASP A 241 14.79 1.16 -24.89
CA ASP A 241 13.82 0.88 -25.94
C ASP A 241 14.14 -0.50 -26.55
N ALA A 242 13.23 -1.44 -26.40
CA ALA A 242 13.44 -2.86 -26.68
C ALA A 242 13.37 -3.25 -28.16
N THR A 243 12.83 -2.37 -29.01
CA THR A 243 12.62 -2.68 -30.43
C THR A 243 13.39 -1.77 -31.36
N ARG A 244 14.13 -0.82 -30.78
CA ARG A 244 14.88 0.22 -31.49
C ARG A 244 16.32 0.30 -30.99
N ARG A 245 17.06 1.26 -31.54
CA ARG A 245 18.42 1.59 -31.13
C ARG A 245 18.41 2.90 -30.36
N ILE A 246 19.24 3.00 -29.33
CA ILE A 246 19.51 4.28 -28.66
C ILE A 246 20.75 4.87 -29.35
N PRO A 247 20.67 6.04 -29.98
CA PRO A 247 21.76 6.58 -30.79
C PRO A 247 22.87 7.20 -29.94
N ASP A 248 24.05 7.37 -30.52
CA ASP A 248 25.25 7.89 -29.84
C ASP A 248 25.03 9.31 -29.35
N ARG A 249 24.36 10.15 -30.14
CA ARG A 249 23.98 11.53 -29.78
C ARG A 249 23.20 11.64 -28.46
N PHE A 250 22.41 10.63 -28.13
CA PHE A 250 21.60 10.64 -26.91
C PHE A 250 22.45 10.25 -25.70
N VAL A 251 23.26 9.19 -25.83
CA VAL A 251 24.14 8.74 -24.74
C VAL A 251 25.25 9.74 -24.45
N SER A 252 25.83 10.36 -25.49
CA SER A 252 26.88 11.37 -25.33
C SER A 252 26.41 12.65 -24.64
N GLY A 253 25.10 12.93 -24.66
CA GLY A 253 24.52 14.08 -23.98
C GLY A 253 24.12 13.80 -22.53
N SER A 254 24.41 12.61 -21.99
CA SER A 254 24.07 12.29 -20.60
C SER A 254 25.09 12.85 -19.63
N ASP A 255 24.60 13.49 -18.57
CA ASP A 255 25.42 13.98 -17.46
C ASP A 255 25.82 12.87 -16.47
N PHE A 256 25.29 11.65 -16.65
CA PHE A 256 25.36 10.56 -15.67
C PHE A 256 25.99 9.30 -16.29
N PRO A 257 27.33 9.17 -16.27
CA PRO A 257 28.04 8.15 -17.02
C PRO A 257 27.80 6.72 -16.53
N ALA A 258 27.28 6.52 -15.31
CA ALA A 258 26.97 5.19 -14.79
C ALA A 258 25.54 4.73 -15.08
N VAL A 259 24.69 5.56 -15.68
CA VAL A 259 23.36 5.16 -16.18
C VAL A 259 23.51 4.08 -17.25
N ARG A 260 22.65 3.07 -17.21
CA ARG A 260 22.71 1.91 -18.11
C ARG A 260 21.69 2.04 -19.24
N TYR A 261 22.09 1.68 -20.44
CA TYR A 261 21.25 1.78 -21.64
C TYR A 261 21.00 0.40 -22.24
N PHE A 262 19.72 0.05 -22.43
CA PHE A 262 19.30 -1.24 -22.98
C PHE A 262 18.55 -0.99 -24.29
N ALA A 263 19.16 -1.36 -25.41
CA ALA A 263 18.62 -1.21 -26.76
C ALA A 263 19.53 -1.88 -27.79
N GLY A 264 19.11 -1.89 -29.06
CA GLY A 264 20.07 -2.07 -30.14
C GLY A 264 21.20 -1.03 -30.03
N CYS A 265 22.46 -1.46 -30.23
CA CYS A 265 23.69 -0.67 -30.04
C CYS A 265 24.16 -0.42 -28.60
N ARG A 266 23.45 -0.95 -27.60
CA ARG A 266 23.78 -0.79 -26.18
C ARG A 266 23.84 -2.14 -25.48
N GLU A 267 23.55 -2.18 -24.19
CA GLU A 267 23.40 -3.45 -23.50
C GLU A 267 22.27 -4.27 -24.13
N SER A 268 22.51 -5.57 -24.25
CA SER A 268 21.63 -6.47 -24.98
C SER A 268 20.28 -6.62 -24.29
N ILE A 269 19.22 -6.41 -25.05
CA ILE A 269 17.86 -6.72 -24.65
C ILE A 269 17.51 -8.16 -24.97
N ARG A 270 16.75 -8.78 -24.07
CA ARG A 270 16.29 -10.16 -24.18
C ARG A 270 14.78 -10.23 -23.96
N PHE A 271 14.18 -11.25 -24.55
CA PHE A 271 12.78 -11.64 -24.35
C PHE A 271 12.73 -13.10 -23.90
N SER A 272 13.68 -13.46 -23.04
CA SER A 272 14.02 -14.85 -22.70
C SER A 272 13.47 -15.29 -21.36
N SER A 273 12.99 -14.35 -20.54
CA SER A 273 12.47 -14.63 -19.21
C SER A 273 11.44 -15.75 -19.23
N THR A 274 11.61 -16.68 -18.30
CA THR A 274 10.67 -17.77 -18.02
C THR A 274 9.63 -17.37 -16.98
N ASN A 275 9.70 -16.15 -16.43
CA ASN A 275 8.69 -15.64 -15.51
C ASN A 275 7.34 -15.58 -16.26
N PRO A 276 6.26 -16.19 -15.73
CA PRO A 276 4.95 -16.13 -16.36
C PRO A 276 4.48 -14.70 -16.65
N SER A 277 4.85 -13.72 -15.81
CA SER A 277 4.51 -12.32 -15.97
C SER A 277 5.09 -11.70 -17.25
N ALA A 278 6.17 -12.27 -17.81
CA ALA A 278 6.78 -11.79 -19.04
C ALA A 278 5.89 -12.02 -20.28
N ASN A 279 4.92 -12.93 -20.21
CA ASN A 279 4.03 -13.21 -21.34
C ASN A 279 2.89 -12.20 -21.39
N ILE A 280 2.61 -11.69 -22.60
CA ILE A 280 1.48 -10.82 -22.89
C ILE A 280 0.53 -11.61 -23.75
N ASN A 281 -0.62 -11.95 -23.16
CA ASN A 281 -1.72 -12.61 -23.85
C ASN A 281 -2.81 -11.57 -24.12
N PHE A 282 -3.27 -11.52 -25.36
CA PHE A 282 -4.28 -10.55 -25.78
C PHE A 282 -5.68 -11.10 -25.52
N ARG A 283 -6.59 -10.21 -25.14
CA ARG A 283 -8.00 -10.54 -24.91
C ARG A 283 -8.62 -11.07 -26.20
N THR A 284 -9.43 -12.12 -26.08
CA THR A 284 -10.17 -12.70 -27.19
C THR A 284 -11.52 -12.02 -27.35
N GLN A 285 -11.92 -11.67 -28.57
CA GLN A 285 -13.26 -11.16 -28.87
C GLN A 285 -13.98 -12.00 -29.91
N VAL A 286 -15.31 -12.00 -29.85
CA VAL A 286 -16.17 -12.72 -30.80
C VAL A 286 -15.96 -12.14 -32.20
N GLY A 287 -15.57 -12.98 -33.16
CA GLY A 287 -15.39 -12.59 -34.56
C GLY A 287 -14.02 -11.98 -34.91
N VAL A 288 -13.13 -11.75 -33.94
CA VAL A 288 -11.76 -11.25 -34.18
C VAL A 288 -10.74 -12.31 -33.77
N GLN A 289 -9.86 -12.70 -34.69
CA GLN A 289 -8.75 -13.60 -34.37
C GLN A 289 -7.74 -12.85 -33.51
N PRO A 290 -7.46 -13.27 -32.25
CA PRO A 290 -6.51 -12.57 -31.39
C PRO A 290 -5.10 -12.63 -31.99
N PRO A 291 -4.27 -11.58 -31.81
CA PRO A 291 -2.89 -11.62 -32.24
C PRO A 291 -2.10 -12.68 -31.47
N ALA A 292 -0.97 -13.11 -32.05
CA ALA A 292 -0.06 -14.02 -31.38
C ALA A 292 0.49 -13.41 -30.07
N SER A 293 0.52 -14.20 -29.00
CA SER A 293 1.08 -13.78 -27.71
C SER A 293 2.49 -13.21 -27.88
N GLN A 294 2.76 -12.15 -27.12
CA GLN A 294 4.04 -11.46 -27.11
C GLN A 294 4.79 -11.71 -25.80
N LYS A 295 6.06 -11.31 -25.77
CA LYS A 295 6.82 -11.23 -24.52
C LYS A 295 7.24 -9.80 -24.24
N ALA A 296 7.12 -9.39 -22.99
CA ALA A 296 7.76 -8.20 -22.44
C ALA A 296 9.29 -8.41 -22.39
N THR A 297 10.04 -7.32 -22.53
CA THR A 297 11.50 -7.31 -22.37
C THR A 297 11.90 -7.75 -20.95
N ASP A 298 13.01 -8.47 -20.84
CA ASP A 298 13.57 -8.90 -19.56
C ASP A 298 13.91 -7.68 -18.67
N VAL A 299 14.21 -6.51 -19.25
CA VAL A 299 14.39 -5.23 -18.53
C VAL A 299 13.17 -4.90 -17.65
N LEU A 300 11.95 -5.09 -18.18
CA LEU A 300 10.72 -4.84 -17.44
C LEU A 300 10.45 -5.89 -16.37
N VAL A 301 10.89 -7.13 -16.60
CA VAL A 301 10.76 -8.19 -15.60
C VAL A 301 11.66 -7.90 -14.40
N ASP A 302 12.88 -7.42 -14.66
CA ASP A 302 13.94 -7.27 -13.65
C ASP A 302 13.91 -5.91 -12.93
N THR A 303 13.26 -4.88 -13.50
CA THR A 303 13.13 -3.57 -12.82
C THR A 303 12.14 -3.60 -11.65
N ASN A 304 12.31 -2.70 -10.68
CA ASN A 304 11.37 -2.52 -9.56
C ASN A 304 10.36 -1.41 -9.85
N TYR A 305 10.84 -0.30 -10.43
CA TYR A 305 10.02 0.86 -10.80
C TYR A 305 10.18 1.19 -12.28
N LEU A 306 9.16 1.81 -12.86
CA LEU A 306 9.10 2.19 -14.27
C LEU A 306 8.63 3.64 -14.41
N ILE A 307 9.34 4.41 -15.21
CA ILE A 307 8.95 5.74 -15.66
C ILE A 307 8.68 5.63 -17.17
N ASN A 308 7.47 5.99 -17.60
CA ASN A 308 7.09 5.97 -19.01
C ASN A 308 7.27 7.38 -19.61
N MET A 309 8.13 7.52 -20.62
CA MET A 309 8.42 8.82 -21.24
C MET A 309 8.06 8.82 -22.73
N PRO A 310 6.77 8.96 -23.08
CA PRO A 310 6.33 9.09 -24.47
C PRO A 310 6.67 10.47 -25.04
N ILE A 311 6.62 10.60 -26.36
CA ILE A 311 6.78 11.88 -27.07
C ILE A 311 5.47 12.22 -27.76
N ILE A 312 5.04 13.48 -27.73
CA ILE A 312 3.79 13.90 -28.39
C ILE A 312 3.92 13.86 -29.92
N LYS A 313 3.24 12.91 -30.57
CA LYS A 313 3.13 12.86 -32.04
C LYS A 313 1.78 12.35 -32.49
N LYS A 314 1.33 12.81 -33.65
CA LYS A 314 0.23 12.18 -34.40
C LYS A 314 0.74 10.96 -35.15
N HIS A 315 -0.09 9.94 -35.29
CA HIS A 315 0.21 8.72 -36.02
C HIS A 315 -0.78 8.52 -37.16
N GLY A 316 -0.29 8.20 -38.35
CA GLY A 316 -1.12 8.13 -39.57
C GLY A 316 -2.38 7.27 -39.45
N CYS A 317 -2.27 6.04 -38.93
CA CYS A 317 -3.42 5.14 -38.82
C CYS A 317 -3.98 4.93 -37.40
N GLN A 318 -3.26 5.33 -36.35
CA GLN A 318 -3.68 5.12 -34.96
C GLN A 318 -4.10 6.44 -34.28
N GLY A 319 -4.01 7.55 -35.01
CA GLY A 319 -4.26 8.88 -34.49
C GLY A 319 -3.08 9.44 -33.73
N VAL A 320 -2.57 8.77 -32.70
CA VAL A 320 -1.53 9.32 -31.82
C VAL A 320 -0.45 8.29 -31.44
N THR A 321 0.74 8.78 -31.08
CA THR A 321 1.82 7.99 -30.44
C THR A 321 2.11 8.56 -29.05
N LEU A 322 1.49 8.02 -28.00
CA LEU A 322 1.60 8.55 -26.63
C LEU A 322 1.99 7.44 -25.64
N GLY A 323 1.64 7.56 -24.36
CA GLY A 323 2.06 6.70 -23.25
C GLY A 323 1.76 5.23 -23.48
N PHE A 324 0.53 4.88 -23.87
CA PHE A 324 0.16 3.49 -24.13
C PHE A 324 0.93 2.91 -25.33
N LYS A 325 1.09 3.68 -26.40
CA LYS A 325 1.79 3.23 -27.62
C LYS A 325 3.31 3.14 -27.43
N ASN A 326 3.88 3.88 -26.48
CA ASN A 326 5.31 3.82 -26.17
C ASN A 326 5.77 2.41 -25.77
N HIS A 327 4.86 1.60 -25.19
CA HIS A 327 5.15 0.21 -24.82
C HIS A 327 5.19 -0.78 -26.00
N PHE A 328 4.96 -0.34 -27.24
CA PHE A 328 5.41 -1.13 -28.40
C PHE A 328 6.93 -1.33 -28.39
N GLY A 329 7.68 -0.36 -27.86
CA GLY A 329 9.10 -0.50 -27.57
C GLY A 329 9.42 -1.34 -26.33
N SER A 330 8.45 -2.07 -25.76
CA SER A 330 8.66 -2.92 -24.57
C SER A 330 8.43 -4.41 -24.87
N ILE A 331 8.05 -4.77 -26.10
CA ILE A 331 7.63 -6.13 -26.47
C ILE A 331 8.38 -6.66 -27.69
N GLN A 332 8.38 -7.98 -27.89
CA GLN A 332 9.24 -8.63 -28.89
C GLN A 332 8.89 -8.33 -30.36
N ARG A 333 7.60 -8.36 -30.73
CA ARG A 333 7.13 -8.22 -32.12
C ARG A 333 5.95 -7.24 -32.20
N PRO A 334 6.16 -5.94 -31.95
CA PRO A 334 5.09 -4.94 -32.05
C PRO A 334 4.59 -4.74 -33.49
N ASP A 335 5.40 -5.12 -34.50
CA ASP A 335 5.04 -5.07 -35.92
C ASP A 335 3.73 -5.81 -36.21
N LEU A 336 3.51 -6.96 -35.54
CA LEU A 336 2.33 -7.81 -35.72
C LEU A 336 1.02 -7.18 -35.21
N LEU A 337 1.10 -6.11 -34.41
CA LEU A 337 -0.05 -5.54 -33.71
C LEU A 337 -0.66 -4.33 -34.44
N HIS A 338 -0.03 -3.84 -35.50
CA HIS A 338 -0.52 -2.66 -36.24
C HIS A 338 -1.91 -2.87 -36.85
N ASN A 339 -2.20 -4.07 -37.36
CA ASN A 339 -3.52 -4.42 -37.93
C ASN A 339 -4.65 -4.50 -36.88
N TYR A 340 -4.32 -4.41 -35.60
CA TYR A 340 -5.29 -4.39 -34.49
C TYR A 340 -5.37 -3.01 -33.84
N ALA A 341 -4.24 -2.30 -33.81
CA ALA A 341 -4.12 -1.00 -33.17
C ALA A 341 -4.53 0.18 -34.09
N CYS A 342 -4.40 0.01 -35.41
CA CYS A 342 -4.72 1.06 -36.37
C CYS A 342 -6.18 1.04 -36.81
N THR A 343 -6.78 2.22 -36.79
CA THR A 343 -8.16 2.48 -37.22
C THR A 343 -8.33 2.15 -38.71
N GLY A 344 -9.50 1.61 -39.08
CA GLY A 344 -9.82 1.27 -40.47
C GLY A 344 -9.19 -0.02 -41.00
N THR A 345 -8.50 -0.80 -40.17
CA THR A 345 -7.97 -2.12 -40.53
C THR A 345 -8.96 -3.23 -40.21
N ASN A 346 -8.78 -4.42 -40.83
CA ASN A 346 -9.72 -5.54 -40.71
C ASN A 346 -9.86 -6.14 -39.30
N TYR A 347 -8.92 -5.87 -38.39
CA TYR A 347 -8.99 -6.37 -37.01
C TYR A 347 -9.11 -5.25 -35.97
N TYR A 348 -9.29 -4.00 -36.42
CA TYR A 348 -9.61 -2.90 -35.53
C TYR A 348 -10.96 -3.10 -34.85
N ASN A 349 -11.03 -2.85 -33.55
CA ASN A 349 -12.27 -2.88 -32.79
C ASN A 349 -12.20 -1.89 -31.63
N PRO A 350 -13.21 -1.02 -31.42
CA PRO A 350 -13.20 -0.05 -30.33
C PRO A 350 -13.18 -0.69 -28.92
N ASP A 351 -13.64 -1.94 -28.78
CA ASP A 351 -13.67 -2.67 -27.51
C ASP A 351 -12.43 -3.55 -27.29
N PHE A 352 -11.48 -3.57 -28.23
CA PHE A 352 -10.22 -4.31 -28.13
C PHE A 352 -9.04 -3.46 -28.60
N SER A 353 -8.03 -3.30 -27.74
CA SER A 353 -6.79 -2.61 -28.11
C SER A 353 -5.58 -3.37 -27.58
N PRO A 354 -4.63 -3.77 -28.46
CA PRO A 354 -3.39 -4.38 -28.00
C PRO A 354 -2.56 -3.41 -27.15
N LEU A 355 -2.76 -2.09 -27.29
CA LEU A 355 -2.07 -1.12 -26.44
C LEU A 355 -2.48 -1.29 -24.97
N VAL A 356 -3.78 -1.44 -24.73
CA VAL A 356 -4.35 -1.59 -23.39
C VAL A 356 -3.91 -2.93 -22.78
N ASP A 357 -3.91 -4.00 -23.58
CA ASP A 357 -3.49 -5.34 -23.13
C ASP A 357 -2.00 -5.40 -22.77
N ILE A 358 -1.16 -4.69 -23.54
CA ILE A 358 0.26 -4.53 -23.19
C ILE A 358 0.38 -3.78 -21.88
N TYR A 359 -0.32 -2.65 -21.71
CA TYR A 359 -0.23 -1.85 -20.51
C TYR A 359 -0.68 -2.61 -19.24
N GLN A 360 -1.72 -3.45 -19.35
CA GLN A 360 -2.20 -4.31 -18.26
C GLN A 360 -1.21 -5.40 -17.82
N ASN A 361 -0.11 -5.61 -18.53
CA ASN A 361 0.91 -6.56 -18.09
C ASN A 361 1.47 -6.11 -16.73
N PRO A 362 1.56 -7.00 -15.70
CA PRO A 362 1.98 -6.62 -14.35
C PRO A 362 3.41 -6.06 -14.26
N ASN A 363 4.28 -6.29 -15.25
CA ASN A 363 5.60 -5.65 -15.31
C ASN A 363 5.56 -4.20 -15.83
N ILE A 364 4.39 -3.74 -16.30
CA ILE A 364 4.13 -2.35 -16.68
C ILE A 364 3.19 -1.73 -15.64
N VAL A 365 1.95 -2.24 -15.55
CA VAL A 365 0.91 -1.62 -14.73
C VAL A 365 1.34 -1.46 -13.27
N ASN A 366 1.89 -2.49 -12.62
CA ASN A 366 2.22 -2.41 -11.19
C ASN A 366 3.55 -1.69 -10.91
N LYS A 367 4.31 -1.33 -11.95
CA LYS A 367 5.64 -0.74 -11.82
C LYS A 367 5.69 0.70 -12.29
N THR A 368 4.77 1.16 -13.13
CA THR A 368 4.74 2.55 -13.60
C THR A 368 4.41 3.49 -12.45
N VAL A 369 5.39 4.29 -12.02
CA VAL A 369 5.25 5.28 -10.93
C VAL A 369 5.11 6.70 -11.42
N LEU A 370 5.49 6.96 -12.69
CA LEU A 370 5.44 8.27 -13.30
C LEU A 370 5.33 8.15 -14.82
N ILE A 371 4.49 8.98 -15.42
CA ILE A 371 4.47 9.24 -16.86
C ILE A 371 4.96 10.67 -17.09
N VAL A 372 5.95 10.83 -17.96
CA VAL A 372 6.49 12.12 -18.40
C VAL A 372 6.26 12.28 -19.89
N GLY A 373 5.19 12.96 -20.27
CA GLY A 373 4.92 13.30 -21.67
C GLY A 373 5.90 14.34 -22.17
N ASP A 374 6.84 13.95 -23.03
CA ASP A 374 7.78 14.85 -23.67
C ASP A 374 7.12 15.55 -24.85
N ALA A 375 6.95 16.85 -24.70
CA ALA A 375 6.46 17.76 -25.71
C ALA A 375 7.39 18.96 -25.86
N ILE A 376 8.68 18.86 -25.50
CA ILE A 376 9.64 19.93 -25.78
C ILE A 376 9.67 20.16 -27.29
N PHE A 377 9.72 19.05 -28.02
CA PHE A 377 9.39 18.95 -29.42
C PHE A 377 8.16 18.06 -29.62
N GLY A 378 7.51 18.21 -30.77
CA GLY A 378 6.38 17.38 -31.15
C GLY A 378 6.14 17.43 -32.65
N HIS A 379 5.41 16.45 -33.15
CA HIS A 379 4.96 16.48 -34.54
C HIS A 379 3.44 16.30 -34.61
N PRO A 380 2.69 17.33 -35.03
CA PRO A 380 1.24 17.29 -35.00
C PRO A 380 0.64 16.52 -36.17
N LEU A 381 1.33 16.31 -37.30
CA LEU A 381 0.76 15.58 -38.45
C LEU A 381 1.23 14.13 -38.66
N ASN A 382 2.40 13.73 -38.15
CA ASN A 382 3.08 12.48 -38.51
C ASN A 382 4.02 12.03 -37.38
N ASN A 383 4.44 10.76 -37.39
CA ASN A 383 5.36 10.15 -36.45
C ASN A 383 6.74 9.81 -37.04
N ILE A 384 6.95 9.97 -38.36
CA ILE A 384 8.21 9.65 -39.09
C ILE A 384 8.82 10.87 -39.78
N GLN A 385 8.79 12.03 -39.11
CA GLN A 385 9.24 13.29 -39.67
C GLN A 385 9.92 14.13 -38.57
N PRO A 386 10.76 15.12 -38.92
CA PRO A 386 11.34 16.05 -37.96
C PRO A 386 10.30 16.84 -37.16
N PRO A 387 10.64 17.41 -35.99
CA PRO A 387 9.74 18.29 -35.26
C PRO A 387 9.14 19.37 -36.16
N ARG A 388 7.93 19.84 -35.81
CA ARG A 388 7.24 20.87 -36.57
C ARG A 388 6.80 21.99 -35.62
N MET A 389 6.73 23.20 -36.14
CA MET A 389 6.08 24.33 -35.47
C MET A 389 4.57 24.11 -35.37
N TRP A 390 3.98 24.55 -34.25
CA TRP A 390 2.57 24.41 -33.92
C TRP A 390 1.90 25.76 -33.95
N SER A 391 0.81 25.88 -34.70
CA SER A 391 0.00 27.10 -34.78
C SER A 391 -0.60 27.48 -33.42
N THR A 392 -0.98 26.49 -32.62
CA THR A 392 -1.48 26.66 -31.26
C THR A 392 -0.42 27.16 -30.26
N PHE A 393 0.86 27.06 -30.61
CA PHE A 393 1.99 27.63 -29.87
C PHE A 393 2.61 28.81 -30.59
N ALA A 394 1.77 29.64 -31.23
CA ALA A 394 2.21 30.85 -31.95
C ALA A 394 3.29 30.57 -33.01
N ASN A 395 3.15 29.46 -33.74
CA ASN A 395 4.12 28.96 -34.71
C ASN A 395 5.51 28.62 -34.11
N ASN A 396 5.52 28.12 -32.88
CA ASN A 396 6.70 27.59 -32.20
C ASN A 396 6.54 26.09 -31.89
N VAL A 397 7.61 25.44 -31.44
CA VAL A 397 7.52 24.09 -30.85
C VAL A 397 6.88 24.17 -29.46
N PRO A 398 6.30 23.07 -28.92
CA PRO A 398 5.47 23.17 -27.73
C PRO A 398 6.25 23.46 -26.44
N LYS A 399 7.56 23.16 -26.37
CA LYS A 399 8.42 23.46 -25.21
C LYS A 399 7.80 23.04 -23.86
N SER A 400 7.18 21.86 -23.86
CA SER A 400 6.30 21.43 -22.77
C SER A 400 6.68 20.06 -22.21
N LEU A 401 6.41 19.84 -20.93
CA LEU A 401 6.46 18.54 -20.27
C LEU A 401 5.13 18.29 -19.54
N PHE A 402 4.65 17.05 -19.59
CA PHE A 402 3.44 16.60 -18.90
C PHE A 402 3.78 15.57 -17.83
N PHE A 403 3.27 15.71 -16.62
CA PHE A 403 3.53 14.79 -15.50
C PHE A 403 2.23 14.22 -14.96
N SER A 404 2.15 12.90 -14.79
CA SER A 404 1.02 12.23 -14.15
C SER A 404 1.39 10.84 -13.63
N THR A 405 0.60 10.33 -12.69
CA THR A 405 0.56 8.91 -12.30
C THR A 405 -0.63 8.17 -12.95
N ASP A 406 -1.56 8.90 -13.57
CA ASP A 406 -2.73 8.36 -14.29
C ASP A 406 -2.43 8.30 -15.80
N PRO A 407 -2.21 7.09 -16.37
CA PRO A 407 -1.82 6.95 -17.77
C PRO A 407 -2.94 7.32 -18.75
N VAL A 408 -4.20 7.23 -18.33
CA VAL A 408 -5.34 7.55 -19.20
C VAL A 408 -5.56 9.07 -19.22
N ALA A 409 -5.43 9.73 -18.07
CA ALA A 409 -5.61 11.18 -17.97
C ALA A 409 -4.54 11.93 -18.78
N VAL A 410 -3.26 11.56 -18.65
CA VAL A 410 -2.18 12.24 -19.37
C VAL A 410 -2.25 12.02 -20.87
N ASP A 411 -2.56 10.80 -21.34
CA ASP A 411 -2.76 10.55 -22.77
C ASP A 411 -4.02 11.26 -23.30
N SER A 412 -5.06 11.45 -22.47
CA SER A 412 -6.24 12.25 -22.84
C SER A 412 -5.87 13.71 -23.09
N VAL A 413 -5.15 14.35 -22.15
CA VAL A 413 -4.69 15.73 -22.28
C VAL A 413 -3.77 15.92 -23.49
N MET A 414 -2.79 15.03 -23.68
CA MET A 414 -1.89 15.10 -24.84
C MET A 414 -2.63 14.84 -26.17
N THR A 415 -3.63 13.97 -26.18
CA THR A 415 -4.48 13.74 -27.36
C THR A 415 -5.30 14.98 -27.69
N ASP A 416 -5.87 15.66 -26.69
CA ASP A 416 -6.63 16.89 -26.91
C ASP A 416 -5.75 18.03 -27.41
N LEU A 417 -4.49 18.10 -26.97
CA LEU A 417 -3.53 19.07 -27.50
C LEU A 417 -3.25 18.82 -28.99
N LEU A 418 -3.04 17.56 -29.40
CA LEU A 418 -2.91 17.17 -30.80
C LEU A 418 -4.19 17.44 -31.61
N ASP A 419 -5.37 17.19 -31.02
CA ASP A 419 -6.68 17.43 -31.64
C ASP A 419 -6.91 18.93 -31.92
N LYS A 420 -6.44 19.79 -31.00
CA LYS A 420 -6.49 21.25 -31.16
C LYS A 420 -5.55 21.76 -32.26
N GLU A 421 -4.35 21.18 -32.39
CA GLU A 421 -3.40 21.58 -33.45
C GLU A 421 -3.80 21.04 -34.81
N SER A 422 -4.17 19.76 -34.88
CA SER A 422 -4.51 19.12 -36.15
C SER A 422 -5.40 17.91 -35.91
N ALA A 423 -6.70 18.18 -35.79
CA ALA A 423 -7.82 17.24 -35.68
C ALA A 423 -7.44 15.75 -35.74
N VAL A 424 -7.62 15.06 -34.63
CA VAL A 424 -7.33 13.64 -34.47
C VAL A 424 -8.63 12.85 -34.67
N PRO A 425 -8.64 11.74 -35.42
CA PRO A 425 -9.85 10.93 -35.60
C PRO A 425 -10.46 10.52 -34.26
N ALA A 426 -11.79 10.55 -34.14
CA ALA A 426 -12.48 10.23 -32.89
C ALA A 426 -12.11 8.84 -32.34
N SER A 427 -11.95 7.87 -33.25
CA SER A 427 -11.52 6.49 -32.98
C SER A 427 -10.16 6.38 -32.29
N SER A 428 -9.31 7.41 -32.39
CA SER A 428 -8.01 7.46 -31.71
C SER A 428 -8.14 7.49 -30.18
N ARG A 429 -9.34 7.77 -29.65
CA ARG A 429 -9.65 7.76 -28.21
C ARG A 429 -10.23 6.44 -27.73
N ASP A 430 -10.54 5.50 -28.62
CA ASP A 430 -11.20 4.24 -28.26
C ASP A 430 -10.35 3.43 -27.27
N TYR A 431 -9.02 3.46 -27.38
CA TYR A 431 -8.14 2.79 -26.42
C TYR A 431 -8.17 3.43 -25.03
N LEU A 432 -8.38 4.75 -24.92
CA LEU A 432 -8.50 5.46 -23.64
C LEU A 432 -9.83 5.16 -22.97
N ILE A 433 -10.91 5.17 -23.75
CA ILE A 433 -12.24 4.76 -23.28
C ILE A 433 -12.19 3.31 -22.80
N LEU A 434 -11.54 2.42 -23.56
CA LEU A 434 -11.35 1.03 -23.15
C LEU A 434 -10.49 0.92 -21.89
N ALA A 435 -9.40 1.68 -21.78
CA ALA A 435 -8.53 1.68 -20.61
C ALA A 435 -9.27 2.15 -19.35
N GLU A 436 -10.10 3.20 -19.45
CA GLU A 436 -10.95 3.66 -18.35
C GLU A 436 -11.98 2.60 -17.94
N ARG A 437 -12.66 1.96 -18.90
CA ARG A 437 -13.59 0.86 -18.59
C ARG A 437 -12.93 -0.30 -17.84
N LEU A 438 -11.63 -0.48 -18.05
CA LEU A 438 -10.79 -1.45 -17.36
C LEU A 438 -10.07 -0.85 -16.15
N GLY A 439 -10.47 0.31 -15.64
CA GLY A 439 -9.97 0.90 -14.39
C GLY A 439 -8.53 1.45 -14.42
N LEU A 440 -7.92 1.60 -15.61
CA LEU A 440 -6.53 2.03 -15.70
C LEU A 440 -6.31 3.54 -15.48
N GLY A 441 -7.37 4.32 -15.36
CA GLY A 441 -7.31 5.77 -15.19
C GLY A 441 -8.59 6.47 -15.66
N VAL A 442 -8.58 7.80 -15.67
CA VAL A 442 -9.74 8.61 -16.10
C VAL A 442 -9.57 9.08 -17.54
N PHE A 443 -10.57 8.76 -18.36
CA PHE A 443 -10.71 9.34 -19.69
C PHE A 443 -11.63 10.55 -19.63
N GLU A 444 -11.18 11.66 -20.21
CA GLU A 444 -12.02 12.82 -20.46
C GLU A 444 -11.49 13.56 -21.69
N LYS A 445 -12.40 13.90 -22.60
CA LYS A 445 -12.11 14.84 -23.68
C LYS A 445 -12.40 16.26 -23.18
N GLY A 446 -11.41 17.15 -23.25
CA GLY A 446 -11.52 18.52 -22.78
C GLY A 446 -10.84 19.54 -23.68
N ASP A 447 -10.57 20.71 -23.11
CA ASP A 447 -9.79 21.77 -23.76
C ASP A 447 -8.55 22.13 -22.92
N PRO A 448 -7.34 21.66 -23.30
CA PRO A 448 -6.14 21.86 -22.50
C PRO A 448 -5.78 23.34 -22.31
N TRP A 449 -6.20 24.21 -23.23
CA TRP A 449 -5.93 25.66 -23.17
C TRP A 449 -6.76 26.39 -22.11
N ARG A 450 -7.81 25.75 -21.58
CA ARG A 450 -8.63 26.29 -20.48
C ARG A 450 -8.10 25.90 -19.09
N GLY A 451 -6.94 25.24 -19.02
CA GLY A 451 -6.34 24.79 -17.77
C GLY A 451 -7.30 23.92 -16.97
N ALA A 452 -7.42 24.16 -15.67
CA ALA A 452 -8.31 23.42 -14.77
C ALA A 452 -9.79 23.46 -15.20
N SER A 453 -10.24 24.53 -15.88
CA SER A 453 -11.63 24.65 -16.36
C SER A 453 -11.91 23.90 -17.67
N GLY A 454 -10.86 23.35 -18.30
CA GLY A 454 -10.96 22.56 -19.52
C GLY A 454 -11.46 21.14 -19.30
N TYR A 455 -11.48 20.68 -18.04
CA TYR A 455 -11.75 19.33 -17.61
C TYR A 455 -12.59 19.35 -16.33
N SER A 456 -13.49 18.38 -16.18
CA SER A 456 -14.38 18.20 -15.03
C SER A 456 -13.95 17.03 -14.14
N ARG A 457 -13.20 16.08 -14.69
CA ARG A 457 -12.73 14.86 -14.03
C ARG A 457 -11.20 14.79 -13.96
N ILE A 458 -10.50 15.36 -14.94
CA ILE A 458 -9.04 15.50 -14.94
C ILE A 458 -8.67 16.83 -14.25
N ASN A 459 -7.82 16.76 -13.23
CA ASN A 459 -7.25 17.96 -12.60
C ASN A 459 -6.00 18.41 -13.38
N LEU A 460 -6.20 19.26 -14.39
CA LEU A 460 -5.11 19.84 -15.17
C LEU A 460 -4.53 21.08 -14.48
N ILE A 461 -3.28 20.99 -14.07
CA ILE A 461 -2.47 22.11 -13.60
C ILE A 461 -1.58 22.57 -14.75
N LYS A 462 -1.69 23.83 -15.18
CA LYS A 462 -0.83 24.41 -16.23
C LYS A 462 0.15 25.42 -15.60
N CYS A 463 1.43 25.31 -15.92
CA CYS A 463 2.50 26.19 -15.46
C CYS A 463 3.29 26.79 -16.65
N GLU A 464 3.74 28.03 -16.52
CA GLU A 464 4.59 28.74 -17.50
C GLU A 464 5.91 29.17 -16.82
N GLY A 465 7.00 28.44 -17.07
CA GLY A 465 8.35 28.64 -16.52
C GLY A 465 8.51 28.24 -15.05
N SER A 466 7.61 28.70 -14.19
CA SER A 466 7.53 28.34 -12.76
C SER A 466 6.11 27.89 -12.39
N CYS A 467 5.99 26.90 -11.51
CA CYS A 467 4.70 26.54 -10.92
C CYS A 467 4.41 27.34 -9.63
N SER A 468 5.00 28.54 -9.48
CA SER A 468 4.75 29.41 -8.34
C SER A 468 3.35 30.02 -8.47
N SER A 469 2.47 29.74 -7.49
CA SER A 469 1.06 30.14 -7.41
C SER A 469 0.05 29.35 -8.25
N VAL A 470 0.00 28.03 -8.08
CA VAL A 470 -1.32 27.37 -8.13
C VAL A 470 -1.97 27.63 -6.78
N SER A 471 -2.67 28.77 -6.66
CA SER A 471 -3.61 28.95 -5.56
C SER A 471 -4.62 27.79 -5.62
N PRO A 472 -4.90 27.09 -4.50
CA PRO A 472 -6.06 26.22 -4.46
C PRO A 472 -7.28 27.11 -4.68
N ALA A 473 -7.88 27.08 -5.87
CA ALA A 473 -9.29 27.42 -5.96
C ALA A 473 -9.99 26.44 -5.00
N LEU A 474 -10.45 26.85 -3.82
CA LEU A 474 -11.34 27.98 -3.53
C LEU A 474 -10.70 29.20 -2.80
N THR A 475 -10.60 30.30 -3.55
CA THR A 475 -10.64 31.75 -3.20
C THR A 475 -10.05 32.29 -1.87
N SER A 476 -8.99 33.09 -1.99
CA SER A 476 -8.84 34.38 -1.28
C SER A 476 -7.94 35.35 -2.07
N THR A 477 -8.29 36.63 -2.05
CA THR A 477 -7.67 37.76 -2.79
C THR A 477 -6.40 38.30 -2.12
N PRO A 478 -5.39 38.80 -2.88
CA PRO A 478 -4.08 39.20 -2.34
C PRO A 478 -3.85 40.73 -2.22
N PHE A 479 -2.82 41.10 -1.43
CA PHE A 479 -1.83 42.22 -1.54
C PHE A 479 -1.58 42.95 -0.19
N PRO A 480 -0.42 43.63 0.04
CA PRO A 480 0.94 43.48 -0.51
C PRO A 480 2.07 43.41 0.58
N GLN A 481 3.21 42.81 0.23
CA GLN A 481 4.43 42.74 1.06
C GLN A 481 5.20 44.07 1.12
N THR A 482 5.77 44.39 2.29
CA THR A 482 6.89 45.32 2.46
C THR A 482 7.94 44.72 3.39
N SER A 483 9.19 44.72 2.94
CA SER A 483 10.38 44.18 3.59
C SER A 483 11.11 45.22 4.45
N THR A 484 11.55 44.90 5.68
CA THR A 484 12.73 45.52 6.37
C THR A 484 13.17 44.70 7.61
N PRO A 485 14.36 44.92 8.25
CA PRO A 485 15.39 43.90 8.49
C PRO A 485 15.57 43.44 9.96
N THR A 486 16.26 42.31 10.11
CA THR A 486 16.60 41.52 11.32
C THR A 486 17.30 42.28 12.46
N PRO A 487 17.09 41.87 13.73
CA PRO A 487 18.11 41.89 14.78
C PRO A 487 18.49 40.50 15.31
N SER A 488 19.75 40.40 15.72
CA SER A 488 20.51 39.25 16.20
C SER A 488 20.04 38.67 17.55
N GLY A 489 19.99 37.33 17.63
CA GLY A 489 19.97 36.58 18.89
C GLY A 489 19.01 35.40 18.92
N GLU A 490 17.95 35.44 18.11
CA GLU A 490 16.95 34.38 18.02
C GLU A 490 17.32 33.39 16.92
N LEU A 491 17.33 32.09 17.24
CA LEU A 491 17.34 31.07 16.21
C LEU A 491 16.01 31.17 15.44
N PRO A 492 16.02 31.23 14.10
CA PRO A 492 14.78 31.14 13.33
C PRO A 492 14.07 29.83 13.71
N GLY A 493 12.81 29.90 14.10
CA GLY A 493 12.05 28.75 14.59
C GLY A 493 12.05 28.57 16.12
N ASP A 494 12.80 29.33 16.91
CA ASP A 494 12.76 29.28 18.37
C ASP A 494 11.67 30.23 18.90
N ALA A 495 10.48 29.68 19.17
CA ALA A 495 9.31 30.47 19.56
C ALA A 495 9.25 30.73 21.06
N ASN A 496 9.87 29.90 21.88
CA ASN A 496 9.88 30.12 23.33
C ASN A 496 11.12 30.90 23.81
N GLY A 497 12.09 31.13 22.92
CA GLY A 497 13.33 31.86 23.18
C GLY A 497 14.31 31.09 24.06
N ASP A 498 14.21 29.76 24.13
CA ASP A 498 15.02 28.92 25.02
C ASP A 498 16.39 28.54 24.41
N GLY A 499 16.67 29.02 23.20
CA GLY A 499 17.89 28.76 22.45
C GLY A 499 17.89 27.41 21.74
N ARG A 500 16.74 26.75 21.59
CA ARG A 500 16.54 25.50 20.86
C ARG A 500 15.38 25.66 19.88
N VAL A 501 15.39 24.87 18.81
CA VAL A 501 14.26 24.77 17.88
C VAL A 501 13.76 23.34 17.95
N ASP A 502 12.74 23.09 18.75
CA ASP A 502 12.24 21.74 19.03
C ASP A 502 10.71 21.63 19.03
N GLY A 503 10.19 20.51 19.54
CA GLY A 503 8.76 20.25 19.51
C GLY A 503 7.92 21.27 20.28
N VAL A 504 8.52 21.99 21.23
CA VAL A 504 7.84 23.04 22.01
C VAL A 504 7.59 24.26 21.12
N ASP A 505 8.54 24.62 20.26
CA ASP A 505 8.38 25.75 19.35
C ASP A 505 7.37 25.47 18.24
N TYR A 506 7.30 24.22 17.77
CA TYR A 506 6.24 23.77 16.88
C TYR A 506 4.88 23.86 17.52
N VAL A 507 4.76 23.52 18.81
CA VAL A 507 3.47 23.64 19.50
C VAL A 507 3.05 25.11 19.62
N ILE A 508 3.98 26.04 19.81
CA ILE A 508 3.68 27.47 19.81
C ILE A 508 3.23 27.95 18.43
N TRP A 509 3.92 27.55 17.36
CA TRP A 509 3.48 27.79 15.99
C TRP A 509 2.12 27.16 15.68
N PHE A 510 1.95 25.88 15.97
CA PHE A 510 0.76 25.10 15.67
C PHE A 510 -0.47 25.64 16.40
N ASN A 511 -0.32 26.06 17.65
CA ASN A 511 -1.41 26.63 18.45
C ASN A 511 -1.85 28.00 17.95
N ASN A 512 -0.94 28.75 17.32
CA ASN A 512 -1.27 30.06 16.77
C ASN A 512 -1.50 30.02 15.25
N TYR A 513 -1.44 28.84 14.62
CA TYR A 513 -1.60 28.67 13.18
C TYR A 513 -2.95 29.23 12.68
N GLY A 514 -2.88 30.13 11.71
CA GLY A 514 -3.99 30.85 11.13
C GLY A 514 -4.40 32.13 11.88
N ILE A 515 -3.80 32.41 13.06
CA ILE A 515 -4.09 33.61 13.86
C ILE A 515 -3.15 34.75 13.42
N SER A 516 -3.72 35.95 13.25
CA SER A 516 -2.92 37.18 13.11
C SER A 516 -2.41 37.62 14.49
N THR A 517 -1.12 37.88 14.60
CA THR A 517 -0.45 38.19 15.86
C THR A 517 0.53 39.34 15.67
N ASN A 518 0.71 40.16 16.71
CA ASN A 518 1.78 41.16 16.74
C ASN A 518 2.97 40.70 17.61
N ASN A 519 2.93 39.47 18.11
CA ASN A 519 3.93 38.91 19.01
C ASN A 519 5.09 38.20 18.27
N GLY A 520 5.09 38.18 16.93
CA GLY A 520 6.17 37.63 16.11
C GLY A 520 6.54 36.18 16.45
N SER A 521 7.84 35.88 16.49
CA SER A 521 8.40 34.55 16.77
C SER A 521 7.85 33.93 18.06
N ALA A 522 7.54 34.75 19.08
CA ALA A 522 6.96 34.30 20.34
C ALA A 522 5.55 33.69 20.25
N SER A 523 4.87 33.88 19.11
CA SER A 523 3.62 33.20 18.76
C SER A 523 3.79 32.27 17.56
N GLY A 524 5.03 32.01 17.14
CA GLY A 524 5.36 31.22 15.98
C GLY A 524 5.26 31.98 14.66
N ASP A 525 5.18 33.30 14.65
CA ASP A 525 5.31 34.10 13.42
C ASP A 525 6.81 34.37 13.19
N PHE A 526 7.50 33.35 12.66
CA PHE A 526 8.94 33.29 12.49
C PHE A 526 9.44 34.07 11.28
N ASP A 527 8.58 34.41 10.32
CA ASP A 527 8.90 35.30 9.20
C ASP A 527 8.57 36.78 9.47
N GLY A 528 7.87 37.07 10.59
CA GLY A 528 7.54 38.41 11.03
C GLY A 528 6.45 39.07 10.20
N SER A 529 5.60 38.28 9.54
CA SER A 529 4.52 38.74 8.66
C SER A 529 3.31 39.29 9.42
N GLY A 530 3.24 39.09 10.73
CA GLY A 530 2.09 39.39 11.58
C GLY A 530 1.03 38.30 11.56
N ARG A 531 1.34 37.11 11.02
CA ARG A 531 0.42 35.99 10.91
C ARG A 531 1.18 34.66 10.96
N VAL A 532 0.71 33.75 11.79
CA VAL A 532 1.35 32.44 11.97
C VAL A 532 0.77 31.47 10.95
N GLU A 533 1.53 31.08 9.94
CA GLU A 533 1.05 30.25 8.83
C GLU A 533 2.11 29.29 8.29
N GLY A 534 1.84 28.69 7.12
CA GLY A 534 2.63 27.55 6.63
C GLY A 534 4.09 27.88 6.37
N VAL A 535 4.39 29.16 6.11
CA VAL A 535 5.75 29.67 5.91
C VAL A 535 6.54 29.61 7.22
N ASP A 536 5.93 29.95 8.34
CA ASP A 536 6.58 29.89 9.65
C ASP A 536 6.88 28.44 10.07
N TYR A 537 6.01 27.48 9.75
CA TYR A 537 6.33 26.06 9.98
C TYR A 537 7.52 25.59 9.18
N VAL A 538 7.67 26.07 7.94
CA VAL A 538 8.86 25.75 7.14
C VAL A 538 10.11 26.35 7.78
N ILE A 539 10.02 27.54 8.39
CA ILE A 539 11.12 28.13 9.15
C ILE A 539 11.44 27.29 10.39
N TRP A 540 10.44 26.93 11.20
CA TRP A 540 10.66 26.03 12.34
C TRP A 540 11.24 24.66 11.92
N PHE A 541 10.66 24.03 10.90
CA PHE A 541 11.04 22.70 10.43
C PHE A 541 12.48 22.66 9.88
N ASN A 542 12.88 23.69 9.13
CA ASN A 542 14.23 23.78 8.59
C ASN A 542 15.30 24.00 9.67
N HIS A 543 14.89 24.54 10.82
CA HIS A 543 15.76 24.79 11.95
C HIS A 543 15.58 23.76 13.08
N TYR A 544 14.69 22.78 12.93
CA TYR A 544 14.41 21.75 13.94
C TYR A 544 15.66 20.94 14.34
N GLY A 545 15.89 20.86 15.65
CA GLY A 545 17.06 20.24 16.25
C GLY A 545 18.28 21.16 16.36
N GLN A 546 18.20 22.41 15.91
CA GLN A 546 19.26 23.39 16.14
C GLN A 546 19.25 23.88 17.60
N ILE A 547 20.44 24.15 18.12
CA ILE A 547 20.69 24.58 19.50
C ILE A 547 21.74 25.68 19.46
N VAL A 548 21.52 26.82 20.12
CA VAL A 548 22.58 27.81 20.32
C VAL A 548 23.57 27.20 21.32
N GLY A 549 24.73 26.78 20.83
CA GLY A 549 25.81 26.30 21.70
C GLY A 549 26.16 27.39 22.73
N PRO A 550 26.52 27.03 23.98
CA PRO A 550 26.91 28.04 24.95
C PRO A 550 28.08 28.83 24.38
N THR A 551 27.86 30.13 24.17
CA THR A 551 28.93 31.09 23.90
C THR A 551 30.01 30.84 24.95
N ALA A 552 31.17 30.41 24.48
CA ALA A 552 32.36 30.32 25.31
C ALA A 552 32.66 31.73 25.82
N THR A 553 32.27 32.01 27.06
CA THR A 553 32.85 33.12 27.82
C THR A 553 34.36 32.90 27.81
N PRO A 554 35.18 33.88 27.37
CA PRO A 554 36.60 33.68 27.25
C PRO A 554 37.20 33.29 28.60
N THR A 555 37.76 32.10 28.65
CA THR A 555 38.53 31.57 29.76
C THR A 555 39.70 32.53 30.05
N ARG A 556 39.66 33.21 31.19
CA ARG A 556 40.88 33.85 31.73
C ARG A 556 41.81 32.74 32.21
N THR A 557 43.04 32.85 31.73
CA THR A 557 44.29 32.14 32.03
C THR A 557 44.41 31.50 33.43
N PRO A 558 44.98 30.29 33.56
CA PRO A 558 45.16 29.62 34.84
C PRO A 558 46.33 30.20 35.64
N THR A 559 46.18 30.28 36.97
CA THR A 559 47.27 30.37 37.96
C THR A 559 46.83 29.58 39.21
N PRO A 560 47.74 29.07 40.06
CA PRO A 560 47.87 27.63 40.27
C PRO A 560 47.29 27.14 41.61
N ILE A 561 46.88 25.87 41.57
CA ILE A 561 46.83 24.83 42.62
C ILE A 561 46.96 25.28 44.09
N ARG A 562 45.94 24.93 44.90
CA ARG A 562 46.14 24.37 46.25
C ARG A 562 45.16 23.21 46.54
N THR A 563 45.77 22.16 47.08
CA THR A 563 45.31 20.85 47.61
C THR A 563 44.23 20.95 48.72
N PRO A 564 43.43 19.89 48.99
CA PRO A 564 42.10 20.00 49.59
C PRO A 564 42.06 19.84 51.11
N THR A 565 40.96 20.32 51.72
CA THR A 565 40.57 20.01 53.11
C THR A 565 39.11 19.50 53.13
N PRO A 566 38.81 18.39 53.83
CA PRO A 566 37.49 17.75 53.82
C PRO A 566 36.55 18.36 54.88
N GLY A 567 35.27 18.55 54.53
CA GLY A 567 34.28 19.14 55.43
C GLY A 567 32.84 18.85 55.05
N LEU A 568 32.34 17.72 55.56
CA LEU A 568 31.00 17.44 56.09
C LEU A 568 29.73 17.92 55.35
N SER A 569 28.91 16.90 55.03
CA SER A 569 27.46 16.88 55.20
C SER A 569 26.63 17.85 54.36
N ALA A 570 26.24 17.39 53.17
CA ALA A 570 25.00 17.80 52.54
C ALA A 570 24.09 16.57 52.38
N THR A 571 22.94 16.68 53.04
CA THR A 571 21.68 15.93 52.89
C THR A 571 21.51 15.23 51.54
N PRO A 572 21.02 13.97 51.48
CA PRO A 572 20.75 13.31 50.22
C PRO A 572 19.69 14.12 49.47
N THR A 573 20.10 14.81 48.42
CA THR A 573 19.19 15.35 47.42
C THR A 573 18.44 14.13 46.88
N ARG A 574 17.12 14.10 47.09
CA ARG A 574 16.23 13.09 46.51
C ARG A 574 16.56 12.98 45.03
N THR A 575 17.09 11.82 44.63
CA THR A 575 17.06 11.37 43.25
C THR A 575 15.64 11.58 42.75
N PRO A 576 15.41 12.25 41.61
CA PRO A 576 14.09 12.28 41.01
C PRO A 576 13.65 10.83 40.84
N THR A 577 12.50 10.48 41.44
CA THR A 577 11.85 9.19 41.22
C THR A 577 11.73 9.01 39.70
N PRO A 578 12.25 7.92 39.10
CA PRO A 578 12.09 7.67 37.67
C PRO A 578 10.59 7.48 37.42
N GLY A 579 9.94 8.49 36.87
CA GLY A 579 8.60 8.35 36.32
C GLY A 579 8.67 7.55 35.01
N PRO A 580 7.60 6.84 34.63
CA PRO A 580 7.56 6.02 33.43
C PRO A 580 7.89 6.83 32.17
N SER A 581 8.73 6.26 31.30
CA SER A 581 8.97 6.81 29.97
C SER A 581 7.77 6.45 29.07
N PRO A 582 7.00 7.45 28.57
CA PRO A 582 5.89 7.22 27.63
C PRO A 582 6.37 6.89 26.21
N THR A 583 7.66 6.57 26.06
CA THR A 583 8.31 6.36 24.77
C THR A 583 9.09 5.06 24.85
N PRO A 584 9.01 4.19 23.82
CA PRO A 584 9.84 3.01 23.69
C PRO A 584 11.31 3.33 23.94
N PRO A 585 12.13 2.38 24.45
CA PRO A 585 13.55 2.60 24.68
C PRO A 585 14.33 3.06 23.44
N SER A 586 13.81 2.77 22.24
CA SER A 586 14.36 3.19 20.95
C SER A 586 14.11 4.66 20.58
N GLY A 587 13.18 5.35 21.27
CA GLY A 587 12.71 6.68 20.89
C GLY A 587 11.81 6.71 19.65
N GLN A 588 11.52 5.55 19.05
CA GLN A 588 10.67 5.40 17.86
C GLN A 588 9.49 4.49 18.16
N ALA A 589 8.34 4.75 17.53
CA ALA A 589 7.14 3.94 17.70
C ALA A 589 7.40 2.46 17.37
N TYR A 590 7.01 1.56 18.27
CA TYR A 590 7.35 0.13 18.17
C TYR A 590 6.17 -0.72 17.69
N LYS A 591 6.31 -1.35 16.53
CA LYS A 591 5.28 -2.25 15.98
C LYS A 591 5.46 -3.69 16.47
N ALA A 592 4.48 -4.22 17.20
CA ALA A 592 4.47 -5.62 17.64
C ALA A 592 4.11 -6.57 16.48
N PHE A 593 4.65 -7.80 16.52
CA PHE A 593 4.35 -8.89 15.57
C PHE A 593 4.93 -8.73 14.17
N THR A 594 4.92 -9.83 13.41
CA THR A 594 5.38 -9.84 12.02
C THR A 594 4.52 -8.95 11.14
N ASP A 595 5.09 -8.45 10.04
CA ASP A 595 4.40 -7.55 9.11
C ASP A 595 3.18 -8.19 8.44
N ASP A 596 3.22 -9.51 8.23
CA ASP A 596 2.14 -10.33 7.67
C ASP A 596 1.16 -10.86 8.73
N SER A 597 1.30 -10.43 9.99
CA SER A 597 0.36 -10.83 11.04
C SER A 597 -1.03 -10.27 10.77
N TYR A 598 -2.05 -10.94 11.31
CA TYR A 598 -3.42 -10.45 11.25
C TYR A 598 -3.50 -9.00 11.73
N TRP A 599 -2.81 -8.68 12.83
CA TRP A 599 -2.81 -7.36 13.47
C TRP A 599 -2.17 -6.28 12.60
N ASN A 600 -1.11 -6.59 11.85
CA ASN A 600 -0.36 -5.62 11.04
C ASN A 600 -0.75 -5.59 9.56
N THR A 601 -1.70 -6.43 9.14
CA THR A 601 -2.19 -6.47 7.77
C THR A 601 -3.40 -5.55 7.61
N PRO A 602 -3.33 -4.49 6.79
CA PRO A 602 -4.47 -3.62 6.52
C PRO A 602 -5.56 -4.38 5.76
N PHE A 603 -6.82 -4.03 5.98
CA PHE A 603 -7.90 -4.60 5.20
C PHE A 603 -7.88 -4.04 3.77
N PRO A 604 -8.00 -4.89 2.74
CA PRO A 604 -8.16 -4.40 1.39
C PRO A 604 -9.45 -3.60 1.27
N VAL A 605 -9.51 -2.65 0.32
CA VAL A 605 -10.67 -1.77 0.12
C VAL A 605 -11.96 -2.58 -0.08
N ASN A 606 -11.87 -3.74 -0.73
CA ASN A 606 -12.98 -4.64 -1.02
C ASN A 606 -13.17 -5.77 0.02
N ALA A 607 -12.65 -5.62 1.24
CA ALA A 607 -12.92 -6.56 2.33
C ALA A 607 -14.43 -6.84 2.42
N PRO A 608 -14.85 -8.12 2.53
CA PRO A 608 -16.26 -8.47 2.50
C PRO A 608 -16.98 -7.82 3.68
N ILE A 609 -18.12 -7.17 3.40
CA ILE A 609 -18.96 -6.52 4.40
C ILE A 609 -19.88 -7.56 5.03
N ASP A 610 -20.07 -7.48 6.35
CA ASP A 610 -20.94 -8.39 7.06
C ASP A 610 -22.39 -8.26 6.55
N SER A 611 -23.05 -9.40 6.34
CA SER A 611 -24.44 -9.44 5.90
C SER A 611 -25.40 -8.70 6.84
N ARG A 612 -25.04 -8.55 8.13
CA ARG A 612 -25.80 -7.84 9.16
C ARG A 612 -25.28 -6.43 9.41
N ASN A 613 -24.41 -5.89 8.56
CA ASN A 613 -23.82 -4.56 8.71
C ASN A 613 -24.87 -3.47 9.02
N ALA A 614 -25.99 -3.44 8.30
CA ALA A 614 -27.03 -2.43 8.53
C ALA A 614 -27.65 -2.54 9.94
N GLU A 615 -27.81 -3.75 10.47
CA GLU A 615 -28.31 -3.97 11.83
C GLU A 615 -27.28 -3.55 12.88
N TYR A 616 -26.00 -3.87 12.66
CA TYR A 616 -24.93 -3.50 13.58
C TYR A 616 -24.68 -1.98 13.63
N ILE A 617 -24.83 -1.29 12.49
CA ILE A 617 -24.79 0.18 12.44
C ILE A 617 -26.00 0.80 13.14
N ALA A 618 -27.18 0.19 13.03
CA ALA A 618 -28.35 0.65 13.79
C ALA A 618 -28.18 0.43 15.30
N ASP A 619 -27.58 -0.69 15.70
CA ASP A 619 -27.24 -0.98 17.10
C ASP A 619 -26.23 0.02 17.68
N SER A 620 -25.23 0.42 16.87
CA SER A 620 -24.25 1.43 17.28
C SER A 620 -24.88 2.80 17.56
N GLN A 621 -26.08 3.06 17.03
CA GLN A 621 -26.85 4.29 17.17
C GLN A 621 -27.89 4.23 18.30
N ASN A 622 -27.94 3.16 19.10
CA ASN A 622 -28.91 3.01 20.17
C ASN A 622 -28.71 4.07 21.28
N SER A 623 -29.42 5.19 21.16
CA SER A 623 -29.23 6.38 22.00
C SER A 623 -29.47 6.19 23.50
N SER A 624 -30.08 5.08 23.95
CA SER A 624 -30.19 4.78 25.38
C SER A 624 -28.89 4.25 25.99
N HIS A 625 -27.95 3.79 25.17
CA HIS A 625 -26.70 3.16 25.61
C HIS A 625 -25.47 3.67 24.87
N THR A 626 -25.62 4.26 23.68
CA THR A 626 -24.52 4.68 22.82
C THR A 626 -24.61 6.15 22.44
N GLN A 627 -23.47 6.69 22.01
CA GLN A 627 -23.37 7.98 21.35
C GLN A 627 -23.31 7.81 19.82
N ASN A 628 -23.50 8.90 19.08
CA ASN A 628 -23.49 8.91 17.61
C ASN A 628 -22.07 8.79 16.99
N PHE A 629 -21.07 8.44 17.79
CA PHE A 629 -19.67 8.33 17.39
C PHE A 629 -18.90 7.32 18.25
N LEU A 630 -17.72 6.90 17.78
CA LEU A 630 -16.80 6.08 18.56
C LEU A 630 -16.01 6.98 19.53
N GLY A 631 -16.15 6.77 20.84
CA GLY A 631 -15.53 7.62 21.87
C GLY A 631 -14.19 7.08 22.37
N PHE A 632 -13.59 7.78 23.34
CA PHE A 632 -12.31 7.39 23.96
C PHE A 632 -12.43 7.28 25.47
N THR A 633 -11.93 6.19 26.06
CA THR A 633 -11.63 6.15 27.49
C THR A 633 -10.21 6.63 27.76
N ALA A 634 -9.97 7.19 28.95
CA ALA A 634 -8.75 7.93 29.33
C ALA A 634 -8.47 9.21 28.51
N ALA A 635 -9.44 9.72 27.75
CA ALA A 635 -9.33 11.04 27.15
C ALA A 635 -9.26 12.14 28.23
N PRO A 636 -8.64 13.29 27.93
CA PRO A 636 -8.62 14.45 28.82
C PRO A 636 -10.01 14.84 29.33
N GLY A 637 -10.12 15.10 30.64
CA GLY A 637 -11.40 15.42 31.29
C GLY A 637 -12.36 14.24 31.46
N ASN A 638 -11.93 13.02 31.15
CA ASN A 638 -12.70 11.79 31.36
C ASN A 638 -11.98 10.85 32.32
N THR A 639 -12.71 9.83 32.78
CA THR A 639 -12.16 8.82 33.69
C THR A 639 -10.93 8.14 33.06
N GLN A 640 -9.85 8.10 33.83
CA GLN A 640 -8.61 7.37 33.50
C GLN A 640 -8.69 5.90 33.94
N ALA A 641 -9.74 5.53 34.67
CA ALA A 641 -9.88 4.25 35.34
C ALA A 641 -9.91 3.04 34.37
N PHE A 642 -10.26 3.27 33.11
CA PHE A 642 -10.40 2.23 32.08
C PHE A 642 -9.47 2.45 30.88
N GLY A 643 -8.36 3.19 31.05
CA GLY A 643 -7.35 3.41 30.00
C GLY A 643 -6.30 2.31 29.93
N LEU A 644 -5.47 2.33 28.89
CA LEU A 644 -4.37 1.38 28.75
C LEU A 644 -3.17 1.82 29.62
N ALA A 645 -2.97 1.20 30.78
CA ALA A 645 -1.79 1.41 31.62
C ALA A 645 -0.56 0.69 31.00
N LEU A 646 0.19 1.36 30.14
CA LEU A 646 1.28 0.78 29.35
C LEU A 646 2.67 1.20 29.85
N TYR A 647 3.58 0.23 29.95
CA TYR A 647 4.96 0.46 30.37
C TYR A 647 5.96 -0.29 29.46
N TRP A 648 7.19 0.23 29.41
CA TRP A 648 8.31 -0.35 28.66
C TRP A 648 9.35 -0.92 29.62
N GLY A 649 9.45 -2.23 29.72
CA GLY A 649 10.47 -2.93 30.48
C GLY A 649 11.82 -2.95 29.75
N GLN A 650 12.90 -2.82 30.53
CA GLN A 650 14.28 -2.90 30.07
C GLN A 650 15.06 -3.90 30.90
N ALA A 651 16.19 -4.39 30.37
CA ALA A 651 17.04 -5.35 31.08
C ALA A 651 17.63 -4.83 32.41
N SER A 652 17.61 -3.52 32.63
CA SER A 652 18.01 -2.88 33.89
C SER A 652 16.91 -2.85 34.95
N ASP A 653 15.65 -3.07 34.57
CA ASP A 653 14.53 -3.11 35.51
C ASP A 653 14.52 -4.44 36.29
N PRO A 654 13.82 -4.51 37.43
CA PRO A 654 13.67 -5.78 38.15
C PRO A 654 12.94 -6.83 37.30
N LEU A 655 13.53 -8.04 37.24
CA LEU A 655 12.93 -9.21 36.61
C LEU A 655 11.98 -9.90 37.59
N TYR A 656 10.69 -9.92 37.27
CA TYR A 656 9.67 -10.62 38.05
C TYR A 656 9.31 -11.96 37.42
N THR A 657 8.94 -12.91 38.28
CA THR A 657 8.41 -14.22 37.87
C THR A 657 6.93 -14.26 38.21
N LEU A 658 6.08 -14.28 37.19
CA LEU A 658 4.64 -14.14 37.29
C LEU A 658 3.90 -15.43 36.97
N THR A 659 2.80 -15.66 37.67
CA THR A 659 1.88 -16.78 37.46
C THR A 659 0.45 -16.34 37.76
N ASP A 660 -0.53 -16.79 36.99
CA ASP A 660 -1.96 -16.62 37.29
C ASP A 660 -2.59 -17.89 37.91
N GLY A 661 -1.79 -18.97 38.04
CA GLY A 661 -2.22 -20.26 38.57
C GLY A 661 -3.17 -21.05 37.65
N LYS A 662 -3.51 -20.51 36.47
CA LYS A 662 -4.42 -21.13 35.49
C LYS A 662 -3.64 -21.52 34.23
N HIS A 663 -3.16 -20.52 33.50
CA HIS A 663 -2.47 -20.70 32.22
C HIS A 663 -0.96 -20.64 32.41
N PHE A 664 -0.51 -19.75 33.28
CA PHE A 664 0.88 -19.59 33.69
C PHE A 664 1.01 -20.07 35.13
N THR A 665 1.52 -21.28 35.29
CA THR A 665 1.68 -21.94 36.59
C THR A 665 3.14 -21.89 37.03
N SER A 666 3.46 -22.39 38.23
CA SER A 666 4.85 -22.53 38.68
C SER A 666 5.71 -23.40 37.76
N ALA A 667 5.10 -24.28 36.95
CA ALA A 667 5.82 -25.10 35.95
C ALA A 667 6.13 -24.36 34.64
N ASN A 668 5.44 -23.24 34.37
CA ASN A 668 5.62 -22.38 33.21
C ASN A 668 5.30 -20.93 33.61
N PRO A 669 6.17 -20.29 34.40
CA PRO A 669 5.97 -18.91 34.77
C PRO A 669 6.34 -17.97 33.62
N VAL A 670 5.87 -16.72 33.70
CA VAL A 670 6.31 -15.64 32.81
C VAL A 670 7.38 -14.83 33.52
N GLN A 671 8.54 -14.69 32.90
CA GLN A 671 9.60 -13.81 33.42
C GLN A 671 9.58 -12.50 32.64
N VAL A 672 9.44 -11.37 33.32
CA VAL A 672 9.27 -10.05 32.67
C VAL A 672 9.95 -8.95 33.49
N HIS A 673 10.61 -8.03 32.80
CA HIS A 673 11.15 -6.82 33.40
C HIS A 673 10.04 -5.78 33.54
N ILE A 674 9.77 -5.33 34.77
CA ILE A 674 8.73 -4.32 35.05
C ILE A 674 9.41 -3.10 35.69
N PRO A 675 9.27 -1.90 35.10
CA PRO A 675 9.85 -0.69 35.66
C PRO A 675 9.41 -0.41 37.10
N LEU A 676 10.33 0.10 37.91
CA LEU A 676 10.00 0.57 39.25
C LEU A 676 8.97 1.71 39.17
N GLY A 677 7.94 1.63 40.03
CA GLY A 677 6.86 2.62 40.04
C GLY A 677 5.77 2.38 39.01
N ALA A 678 5.83 1.31 38.21
CA ALA A 678 4.71 0.92 37.37
C ALA A 678 3.47 0.64 38.22
N GLN A 679 2.31 1.12 37.76
CA GLN A 679 1.03 0.99 38.45
C GLN A 679 -0.07 0.54 37.48
N PRO A 680 -1.00 -0.32 37.93
CA PRO A 680 -2.19 -0.65 37.16
C PRO A 680 -3.13 0.54 37.05
N GLN A 681 -4.03 0.48 36.07
CA GLN A 681 -5.14 1.44 36.00
C GLN A 681 -6.00 1.38 37.27
N SER A 682 -6.65 2.50 37.60
CA SER A 682 -7.41 2.64 38.84
C SER A 682 -8.84 2.06 38.80
N GLY A 683 -9.29 1.56 37.66
CA GLY A 683 -10.60 0.91 37.52
C GLY A 683 -10.65 -0.47 38.14
N SER A 684 -11.86 -1.03 38.17
CA SER A 684 -12.13 -2.35 38.75
C SER A 684 -11.29 -3.48 38.16
N ASP A 685 -10.88 -3.33 36.90
CA ASP A 685 -10.17 -4.37 36.16
C ASP A 685 -8.67 -4.40 36.52
N GLY A 686 -8.12 -3.32 37.10
CA GLY A 686 -6.74 -3.25 37.57
C GLY A 686 -5.71 -3.69 36.53
N GLU A 687 -5.92 -3.34 35.26
CA GLU A 687 -5.09 -3.77 34.13
C GLU A 687 -3.75 -3.02 34.06
N ILE A 688 -2.69 -3.73 33.67
CA ILE A 688 -1.38 -3.17 33.33
C ILE A 688 -0.72 -3.98 32.22
N ALA A 689 -0.29 -3.30 31.17
CA ALA A 689 0.44 -3.88 30.05
C ALA A 689 1.93 -3.50 30.10
N VAL A 690 2.80 -4.46 29.82
CA VAL A 690 4.26 -4.24 29.80
C VAL A 690 4.85 -4.81 28.52
N PHE A 691 5.47 -3.94 27.72
CA PHE A 691 6.33 -4.34 26.62
C PHE A 691 7.73 -4.59 27.15
N ASP A 692 8.20 -5.83 27.11
CA ASP A 692 9.58 -6.18 27.46
C ASP A 692 10.30 -6.68 26.20
N LEU A 693 10.96 -5.73 25.54
CA LEU A 693 11.71 -6.00 24.31
C LEU A 693 12.92 -6.91 24.56
N SER A 694 13.47 -6.91 25.78
CA SER A 694 14.64 -7.72 26.13
C SER A 694 14.30 -9.21 26.22
N THR A 695 13.05 -9.53 26.55
CA THR A 695 12.53 -10.91 26.60
C THR A 695 11.57 -11.22 25.45
N ASN A 696 11.48 -10.32 24.44
CA ASN A 696 10.71 -10.49 23.22
C ASN A 696 9.21 -10.75 23.47
N GLN A 697 8.60 -10.06 24.43
CA GLN A 697 7.19 -10.27 24.76
C GLN A 697 6.47 -8.99 25.15
N VAL A 698 5.15 -9.01 24.99
CA VAL A 698 4.23 -8.10 25.66
C VAL A 698 3.32 -8.92 26.56
N ILE A 699 3.12 -8.42 27.78
CA ILE A 699 2.23 -9.05 28.74
C ILE A 699 1.15 -8.07 29.20
N GLU A 700 0.10 -8.61 29.82
CA GLU A 700 -0.84 -7.82 30.58
C GLU A 700 -1.34 -8.59 31.80
N MET A 701 -1.50 -7.89 32.91
CA MET A 701 -2.05 -8.43 34.14
C MET A 701 -3.37 -7.74 34.46
N SER A 702 -4.42 -8.51 34.75
CA SER A 702 -5.72 -7.99 35.22
C SER A 702 -5.90 -8.29 36.70
N GLY A 703 -6.51 -7.35 37.42
CA GLY A 703 -6.58 -7.33 38.89
C GLY A 703 -5.20 -7.20 39.52
N ALA A 704 -4.28 -6.49 38.86
CA ALA A 704 -2.89 -6.42 39.27
C ALA A 704 -2.73 -5.55 40.53
N SER A 705 -1.81 -5.92 41.42
CA SER A 705 -1.37 -5.08 42.54
C SER A 705 0.07 -5.39 42.91
N PHE A 706 0.76 -4.43 43.52
CA PHE A 706 2.15 -4.57 43.94
C PHE A 706 2.26 -4.30 45.44
N ASP A 707 2.81 -5.25 46.21
CA ASP A 707 2.93 -5.15 47.68
C ASP A 707 4.23 -4.48 48.15
N GLY A 708 5.04 -3.98 47.21
CA GLY A 708 6.38 -3.45 47.46
C GLY A 708 7.50 -4.43 47.14
N THR A 709 7.20 -5.72 46.99
CA THR A 709 8.18 -6.77 46.63
C THR A 709 7.69 -7.62 45.44
N ASN A 710 6.42 -8.03 45.44
CA ASN A 710 5.86 -8.95 44.46
C ASN A 710 4.63 -8.36 43.77
N TRP A 711 4.45 -8.75 42.51
CA TRP A 711 3.23 -8.51 41.76
C TRP A 711 2.22 -9.63 42.02
N HIS A 712 0.98 -9.24 42.30
CA HIS A 712 -0.17 -10.12 42.48
C HIS A 712 -1.13 -9.93 41.32
N ILE A 713 -1.71 -11.04 40.84
CA ILE A 713 -2.61 -11.07 39.68
C ILE A 713 -3.96 -11.60 40.14
N GLY A 714 -4.97 -10.73 40.14
CA GLY A 714 -6.31 -11.06 40.64
C GLY A 714 -7.18 -11.87 39.66
N ALA A 715 -6.93 -11.75 38.35
CA ALA A 715 -7.81 -12.34 37.33
C ALA A 715 -7.07 -13.18 36.28
N THR A 716 -6.31 -12.54 35.39
CA THR A 716 -5.66 -13.14 34.23
C THR A 716 -4.28 -12.55 33.99
N LEU A 717 -3.37 -13.40 33.49
CA LEU A 717 -2.10 -12.99 32.91
C LEU A 717 -2.12 -13.35 31.43
N ASP A 718 -1.81 -12.37 30.60
CA ASP A 718 -1.71 -12.51 29.15
C ASP A 718 -0.25 -12.40 28.72
N ARG A 719 0.17 -13.17 27.71
CA ARG A 719 1.51 -13.12 27.13
C ARG A 719 1.45 -13.35 25.63
N TYR A 720 2.11 -12.47 24.88
CA TYR A 720 2.32 -12.64 23.45
C TYR A 720 3.78 -12.36 23.08
N MET A 721 4.35 -13.23 22.26
CA MET A 721 5.71 -13.08 21.77
C MET A 721 5.76 -12.04 20.65
N LEU A 722 6.60 -11.03 20.79
CA LEU A 722 6.64 -9.89 19.85
C LEU A 722 7.11 -10.30 18.45
N SER A 723 7.92 -11.35 18.34
CA SER A 723 8.36 -11.92 17.06
C SER A 723 7.36 -12.89 16.41
N SER A 724 6.20 -13.13 17.02
CA SER A 724 5.17 -14.04 16.51
C SER A 724 4.20 -13.34 15.54
N ASN A 725 3.21 -14.07 15.02
CA ASN A 725 2.09 -13.46 14.29
C ASN A 725 0.98 -12.91 15.20
N GLY A 726 1.20 -12.89 16.52
CA GLY A 726 0.29 -12.32 17.51
C GLY A 726 -1.04 -13.04 17.68
N LEU A 727 -1.26 -14.20 17.04
CA LEU A 727 -2.46 -15.00 17.25
C LEU A 727 -2.34 -15.83 18.52
N ASP A 728 -3.46 -15.98 19.24
CA ASP A 728 -3.57 -16.83 20.42
C ASP A 728 -3.40 -18.31 20.05
N SER A 729 -2.69 -19.07 20.87
CA SER A 729 -2.40 -20.49 20.61
C SER A 729 -3.65 -21.37 20.46
N ARG A 730 -4.82 -20.92 20.95
CA ARG A 730 -6.09 -21.63 20.82
C ARG A 730 -6.74 -21.48 19.44
N VAL A 731 -6.31 -20.53 18.61
CA VAL A 731 -6.91 -20.28 17.30
C VAL A 731 -6.07 -20.83 16.15
N ALA A 732 -6.75 -21.17 15.04
CA ALA A 732 -6.09 -21.65 13.85
C ALA A 732 -5.16 -20.57 13.25
N GLY A 733 -3.98 -21.00 12.82
CA GLY A 733 -2.96 -20.13 12.22
C GLY A 733 -1.94 -19.55 13.20
N ALA A 734 -2.09 -19.74 14.52
CA ALA A 734 -1.08 -19.32 15.48
C ALA A 734 0.27 -20.00 15.25
N ASN A 735 1.35 -19.21 15.29
CA ASN A 735 2.71 -19.69 15.03
C ASN A 735 3.60 -19.77 16.28
N ASP A 736 3.09 -19.37 17.45
CA ASP A 736 3.78 -19.48 18.72
C ASP A 736 2.84 -20.00 19.80
N SER A 737 3.15 -21.16 20.37
CA SER A 737 2.34 -21.80 21.40
C SER A 737 2.40 -21.08 22.75
N ARG A 738 3.28 -20.10 22.91
CA ARG A 738 3.40 -19.29 24.13
C ARG A 738 2.39 -18.15 24.17
N ASN A 739 1.75 -17.83 23.05
CA ASN A 739 0.74 -16.78 22.94
C ASN A 739 -0.56 -17.23 23.59
N HIS A 740 -0.99 -16.51 24.62
CA HIS A 740 -2.25 -16.74 25.30
C HIS A 740 -2.71 -15.44 25.95
N GLY A 741 -3.97 -15.09 25.79
CA GLY A 741 -4.54 -13.98 26.56
C GLY A 741 -6.05 -13.91 26.60
N HIS A 742 -6.58 -12.79 27.06
CA HIS A 742 -8.00 -12.52 27.18
C HIS A 742 -8.70 -12.66 25.84
N ARG A 743 -9.41 -13.80 25.67
CA ARG A 743 -10.17 -14.18 24.46
C ARG A 743 -9.40 -14.02 23.13
N GLY A 744 -8.08 -14.01 23.19
CA GLY A 744 -7.20 -13.95 22.01
C GLY A 744 -6.83 -12.56 21.50
N VAL A 745 -7.17 -11.48 22.22
CA VAL A 745 -6.72 -10.12 21.87
C VAL A 745 -5.40 -9.80 22.58
N PRO A 746 -4.31 -9.50 21.84
CA PRO A 746 -3.03 -9.18 22.44
C PRO A 746 -3.03 -7.78 23.07
N PRO A 747 -2.27 -7.57 24.16
CA PRO A 747 -2.19 -6.26 24.83
C PRO A 747 -1.78 -5.12 23.89
N SER A 748 -0.96 -5.40 22.88
CA SER A 748 -0.51 -4.41 21.89
C SER A 748 -1.63 -3.85 21.01
N ALA A 749 -2.77 -4.54 20.88
CA ALA A 749 -3.90 -4.08 20.09
C ALA A 749 -4.97 -3.34 20.93
N ARG A 750 -4.91 -3.41 22.27
CA ARG A 750 -6.01 -2.98 23.16
C ARG A 750 -6.30 -1.50 23.19
N GLY A 751 -5.37 -0.67 22.74
CA GLY A 751 -5.54 0.77 22.80
C GLY A 751 -4.59 1.53 21.90
N VAL A 752 -4.89 2.82 21.79
CA VAL A 752 -4.10 3.82 21.08
C VAL A 752 -2.93 4.24 21.97
N ARG A 753 -1.70 4.09 21.46
CA ARG A 753 -0.48 4.44 22.18
C ARG A 753 0.02 5.83 21.81
N LEU A 754 0.65 6.50 22.77
CA LEU A 754 1.16 7.87 22.58
C LEU A 754 2.31 7.93 21.58
N ASP A 755 3.20 6.95 21.59
CA ASP A 755 4.36 6.88 20.70
C ASP A 755 3.94 6.85 19.22
N GLU A 756 2.89 6.11 18.89
CA GLU A 756 2.37 5.98 17.53
C GLU A 756 1.65 7.24 17.04
N VAL A 757 0.85 7.85 17.91
CA VAL A 757 0.17 9.10 17.58
C VAL A 757 1.19 10.23 17.40
N ARG A 758 2.20 10.31 18.27
CA ARG A 758 3.33 11.27 18.11
C ARG A 758 4.15 11.00 16.85
N ALA A 759 4.32 9.74 16.47
CA ALA A 759 4.98 9.35 15.22
C ALA A 759 4.09 9.55 13.98
N GLY A 760 2.83 9.96 14.14
CA GLY A 760 1.91 10.28 13.06
C GLY A 760 1.23 9.08 12.39
N ALA A 761 1.40 7.85 12.90
CA ALA A 761 0.77 6.67 12.31
C ALA A 761 0.68 5.49 13.30
N ILE A 762 -0.52 4.91 13.42
CA ILE A 762 -0.75 3.60 14.04
C ILE A 762 -0.85 2.58 12.89
N ARG A 763 0.02 1.56 12.91
CA ARG A 763 0.18 0.60 11.81
C ARG A 763 -0.28 -0.82 12.16
N HIS A 764 -1.33 -0.89 12.97
CA HIS A 764 -1.93 -2.15 13.38
C HIS A 764 -3.43 -1.97 13.70
N ARG A 765 -4.15 -3.08 13.74
CA ARG A 765 -5.54 -3.15 14.16
C ARG A 765 -5.66 -2.82 15.65
N LEU A 766 -6.70 -2.06 15.99
CA LEU A 766 -7.05 -1.72 17.35
C LEU A 766 -8.14 -2.68 17.88
N GLU A 767 -8.33 -2.71 19.19
CA GLU A 767 -9.52 -3.24 19.83
C GLU A 767 -10.50 -2.10 20.12
N CYS A 768 -11.78 -2.35 19.91
CA CYS A 768 -12.86 -1.50 20.40
C CYS A 768 -13.77 -2.26 21.36
N TYR A 769 -14.27 -1.51 22.32
CA TYR A 769 -15.12 -1.94 23.41
C TYR A 769 -16.55 -1.51 23.08
N TRP A 770 -17.45 -2.47 22.98
CA TRP A 770 -18.81 -2.26 22.48
C TRP A 770 -19.81 -2.20 23.63
N TRP A 771 -20.88 -1.41 23.49
CA TRP A 771 -21.84 -1.24 24.59
C TRP A 771 -22.45 -2.57 25.07
N ALA A 772 -22.71 -3.51 24.16
CA ALA A 772 -23.14 -4.87 24.46
C ALA A 772 -22.79 -5.88 23.35
N THR A 773 -22.33 -7.07 23.73
CA THR A 773 -22.02 -8.19 22.80
C THR A 773 -22.94 -9.41 23.03
N GLY A 774 -22.98 -10.36 22.09
CA GLY A 774 -23.27 -11.77 22.41
C GLY A 774 -24.72 -12.28 22.60
N THR A 775 -25.73 -11.85 21.85
CA THR A 775 -27.09 -12.49 21.87
C THR A 775 -27.44 -13.28 20.60
N GLN A 776 -26.43 -13.74 19.86
CA GLN A 776 -26.61 -14.37 18.57
C GLN A 776 -26.39 -15.90 18.58
N THR A 777 -26.73 -16.55 17.47
CA THR A 777 -26.35 -17.95 17.20
C THR A 777 -24.83 -18.13 17.15
N VAL A 778 -24.09 -17.06 16.82
CA VAL A 778 -22.63 -17.00 16.84
C VAL A 778 -22.22 -15.85 17.75
N ASN A 779 -21.49 -16.14 18.83
CA ASN A 779 -21.07 -15.13 19.79
C ASN A 779 -19.67 -14.56 19.54
N HIS A 780 -18.79 -15.30 18.86
CA HIS A 780 -17.53 -14.77 18.37
C HIS A 780 -17.12 -15.33 17.01
N TYR A 781 -16.21 -14.59 16.37
CA TYR A 781 -15.50 -14.99 15.17
C TYR A 781 -13.98 -14.99 15.39
N TRP A 782 -13.27 -15.75 14.55
CA TRP A 782 -11.82 -15.65 14.45
C TRP A 782 -11.39 -14.18 14.19
N PRO A 783 -10.32 -13.67 14.83
CA PRO A 783 -9.32 -14.41 15.61
C PRO A 783 -9.62 -14.54 17.11
N MET A 784 -10.83 -14.23 17.58
CA MET A 784 -11.17 -14.45 18.98
C MET A 784 -11.08 -15.94 19.34
N ALA A 785 -10.51 -16.22 20.50
CA ALA A 785 -10.42 -17.55 21.11
C ALA A 785 -11.60 -17.85 22.07
N GLY A 786 -12.52 -16.89 22.25
CA GLY A 786 -13.71 -17.02 23.06
C GLY A 786 -14.55 -15.74 23.05
N ASP A 787 -15.63 -15.73 23.83
CA ASP A 787 -16.53 -14.60 24.06
C ASP A 787 -16.97 -14.52 25.52
N GLU A 788 -17.54 -13.38 25.94
CA GLU A 788 -18.18 -13.32 27.25
C GLU A 788 -19.62 -13.84 27.30
N GLY A 789 -20.26 -13.98 26.14
CA GLY A 789 -21.64 -14.45 26.00
C GLY A 789 -22.70 -13.53 26.61
N SER A 790 -23.90 -13.54 26.02
CA SER A 790 -25.17 -13.04 26.59
C SER A 790 -25.13 -11.64 27.27
N LYS A 791 -24.34 -10.67 26.76
CA LYS A 791 -24.29 -9.30 27.30
C LYS A 791 -25.43 -8.39 26.81
N GLY A 792 -26.36 -8.93 26.03
CA GLY A 792 -27.58 -8.22 25.59
C GLY A 792 -27.47 -7.54 24.23
N GLY A 793 -26.29 -7.54 23.60
CA GLY A 793 -26.09 -6.87 22.32
C GLY A 793 -26.01 -7.81 21.14
N ILE A 794 -26.12 -7.25 19.93
CA ILE A 794 -26.22 -8.03 18.70
C ILE A 794 -24.91 -8.12 17.93
N VAL A 795 -23.82 -7.47 18.32
CA VAL A 795 -22.54 -7.58 17.58
C VAL A 795 -21.70 -8.73 18.17
N PRO A 796 -21.29 -9.74 17.38
CA PRO A 796 -20.41 -10.80 17.86
C PRO A 796 -18.99 -10.28 18.07
N GLU A 797 -18.33 -10.79 19.10
CA GLU A 797 -16.91 -10.52 19.33
C GLU A 797 -16.07 -11.05 18.17
N GLY A 798 -14.95 -10.39 17.86
CA GLY A 798 -14.13 -10.74 16.70
C GLY A 798 -14.62 -10.17 15.37
N THR A 799 -15.79 -9.50 15.35
CA THR A 799 -16.20 -8.69 14.20
C THR A 799 -15.36 -7.41 14.16
N VAL A 800 -14.87 -7.01 12.99
CA VAL A 800 -14.13 -5.75 12.84
C VAL A 800 -15.06 -4.68 12.28
N ILE A 801 -15.10 -3.51 12.90
CA ILE A 801 -15.68 -2.31 12.31
C ILE A 801 -14.54 -1.42 11.79
N ARG A 802 -14.73 -0.85 10.59
CA ARG A 802 -13.81 0.14 10.02
C ARG A 802 -14.54 1.36 9.49
N ILE A 803 -13.80 2.46 9.33
CA ILE A 803 -14.28 3.58 8.53
C ILE A 803 -14.21 3.15 7.06
N LYS A 804 -15.26 3.45 6.28
CA LYS A 804 -15.30 3.13 4.85
C LYS A 804 -14.07 3.70 4.15
N PRO A 805 -13.38 2.92 3.29
CA PRO A 805 -12.22 3.42 2.54
C PRO A 805 -12.53 4.63 1.65
N SER A 806 -13.79 4.78 1.21
CA SER A 806 -14.25 5.91 0.40
C SER A 806 -14.40 7.22 1.18
N VAL A 807 -14.31 7.20 2.51
CA VAL A 807 -14.46 8.40 3.34
C VAL A 807 -13.19 9.22 3.29
N ASN A 808 -13.29 10.45 2.78
CA ASN A 808 -12.21 11.42 2.91
C ASN A 808 -12.12 11.92 4.36
N LEU A 809 -11.15 11.43 5.11
CA LEU A 809 -10.94 11.80 6.51
C LEU A 809 -10.45 13.25 6.67
N ALA A 810 -9.67 13.76 5.72
CA ALA A 810 -9.12 15.11 5.78
C ALA A 810 -10.22 16.19 5.73
N SER A 811 -11.38 15.88 5.12
CA SER A 811 -12.52 16.80 5.07
C SER A 811 -13.44 16.74 6.30
N ARG A 812 -13.09 15.96 7.33
CA ARG A 812 -13.95 15.75 8.51
C ARG A 812 -13.66 16.69 9.66
N GLY A 813 -12.66 17.57 9.58
CA GLY A 813 -12.35 18.50 10.67
C GLY A 813 -11.89 17.81 11.96
N LEU A 814 -11.23 16.66 11.82
CA LEU A 814 -10.60 15.92 12.92
C LEU A 814 -9.38 16.68 13.43
N SER A 815 -9.10 16.64 14.74
CA SER A 815 -7.81 17.09 15.26
C SER A 815 -6.66 16.20 14.75
N ALA A 816 -5.43 16.69 14.74
CA ALA A 816 -4.27 15.92 14.29
C ALA A 816 -4.15 14.51 14.93
N PRO A 817 -4.24 14.34 16.27
CA PRO A 817 -4.21 13.00 16.85
C PRO A 817 -5.43 12.16 16.47
N ALA A 818 -6.62 12.77 16.31
CA ALA A 818 -7.82 12.05 15.88
C ALA A 818 -7.74 11.59 14.42
N LEU A 819 -7.07 12.33 13.55
CA LEU A 819 -6.84 11.94 12.16
C LEU A 819 -5.91 10.72 12.06
N VAL A 820 -4.86 10.65 12.89
CA VAL A 820 -3.97 9.48 12.95
C VAL A 820 -4.75 8.23 13.36
N ILE A 821 -5.58 8.35 14.40
CA ILE A 821 -6.44 7.26 14.88
C ILE A 821 -7.47 6.88 13.81
N ALA A 822 -8.15 7.85 13.20
CA ALA A 822 -9.14 7.59 12.15
C ALA A 822 -8.52 6.90 10.94
N LYS A 823 -7.29 7.23 10.56
CA LYS A 823 -6.60 6.56 9.46
C LYS A 823 -6.33 5.09 9.78
N ALA A 824 -5.92 4.78 11.01
CA ALA A 824 -5.77 3.40 11.46
C ALA A 824 -7.11 2.64 11.46
N LEU A 825 -8.19 3.28 11.89
CA LEU A 825 -9.54 2.71 11.85
C LEU A 825 -10.09 2.54 10.43
N GLN A 826 -9.60 3.31 9.45
CA GLN A 826 -9.93 3.13 8.04
C GLN A 826 -9.13 1.98 7.41
N ASP A 827 -7.83 1.90 7.70
CA ASP A 827 -6.91 0.95 7.06
C ASP A 827 -6.95 -0.45 7.72
N TYR A 828 -6.98 -0.52 9.05
CA TYR A 828 -6.93 -1.78 9.83
C TYR A 828 -8.26 -2.11 10.53
N GLY A 829 -9.07 -1.10 10.81
CA GLY A 829 -10.29 -1.22 11.61
C GLY A 829 -10.02 -1.39 13.11
N CYS A 830 -11.09 -1.55 13.88
CA CYS A 830 -11.02 -2.03 15.25
C CYS A 830 -11.84 -3.32 15.44
N LEU A 831 -11.24 -4.31 16.10
CA LEU A 831 -11.86 -5.56 16.47
C LEU A 831 -12.79 -5.30 17.67
N VAL A 832 -14.06 -5.68 17.56
CA VAL A 832 -14.97 -5.72 18.71
C VAL A 832 -14.52 -6.86 19.62
N GLY A 833 -13.76 -6.53 20.67
CA GLY A 833 -13.11 -7.50 21.53
C GLY A 833 -13.78 -7.70 22.88
N ASP A 834 -14.53 -6.70 23.35
CA ASP A 834 -15.06 -6.70 24.71
C ASP A 834 -16.32 -5.84 24.89
N ASN A 835 -17.06 -6.09 25.97
CA ASN A 835 -18.25 -5.36 26.37
C ASN A 835 -17.92 -4.23 27.36
N SER A 836 -18.28 -2.99 27.03
CA SER A 836 -18.16 -1.82 27.90
C SER A 836 -19.36 -1.62 28.83
N GLY A 837 -20.52 -2.21 28.52
CA GLY A 837 -21.79 -1.97 29.20
C GLY A 837 -22.42 -0.59 28.91
N SER A 838 -21.67 0.36 28.34
CA SER A 838 -22.17 1.67 27.89
C SER A 838 -21.20 2.38 26.95
N GLY A 839 -21.72 2.77 25.78
CA GLY A 839 -20.98 3.49 24.75
C GLY A 839 -19.96 2.62 24.01
N ASN A 840 -19.74 2.94 22.74
CA ASN A 840 -18.72 2.29 21.93
C ASN A 840 -17.42 3.11 22.01
N ARG A 841 -16.30 2.47 22.37
CA ARG A 841 -15.07 3.20 22.72
C ARG A 841 -13.78 2.50 22.27
N LEU A 842 -12.71 3.29 22.17
CA LEU A 842 -11.31 2.86 22.16
C LEU A 842 -10.65 3.22 23.49
N LYS A 843 -9.66 2.42 23.94
CA LYS A 843 -8.77 2.80 25.04
C LYS A 843 -7.65 3.70 24.53
N LEU A 844 -7.36 4.76 25.26
CA LEU A 844 -6.11 5.51 25.14
C LEU A 844 -5.13 5.03 26.20
N GLU A 845 -3.83 5.08 25.89
CA GLU A 845 -2.77 4.99 26.89
C GLU A 845 -3.01 5.98 28.04
N ILE A 846 -2.86 5.57 29.29
CA ILE A 846 -3.08 6.46 30.45
C ILE A 846 -1.96 7.50 30.51
N ASN A 847 -2.26 8.68 29.98
CA ASN A 847 -1.41 9.86 30.09
C ASN A 847 -2.24 11.11 29.76
N GLU A 848 -3.12 11.50 30.68
CA GLU A 848 -4.08 12.57 30.45
C GLU A 848 -3.40 13.88 30.02
N ALA A 849 -2.28 14.22 30.65
CA ALA A 849 -1.52 15.43 30.33
C ALA A 849 -0.99 15.40 28.89
N ALA A 850 -0.43 14.28 28.44
CA ALA A 850 0.05 14.16 27.07
C ALA A 850 -1.08 14.23 26.04
N TRP A 851 -2.21 13.56 26.27
CA TRP A 851 -3.36 13.64 25.36
C TRP A 851 -3.97 15.03 25.31
N ARG A 852 -3.99 15.73 26.46
CA ARG A 852 -4.43 17.12 26.55
C ARG A 852 -3.53 18.03 25.74
N ASN A 853 -2.21 17.84 25.84
CA ASN A 853 -1.23 18.60 25.08
C ASN A 853 -1.31 18.31 23.57
N LEU A 854 -1.71 17.10 23.18
CA LEU A 854 -1.97 16.77 21.77
C LEU A 854 -3.32 17.28 21.25
N GLY A 855 -4.19 17.82 22.13
CA GLY A 855 -5.51 18.30 21.73
C GLY A 855 -6.52 17.19 21.41
N LEU A 856 -6.34 15.99 21.99
CA LEU A 856 -7.31 14.91 21.86
C LEU A 856 -8.43 15.08 22.91
N THR A 857 -9.68 14.83 22.50
CA THR A 857 -10.85 14.90 23.38
C THR A 857 -11.64 13.58 23.32
N TYR A 858 -12.59 13.40 24.25
CA TYR A 858 -13.49 12.24 24.27
C TYR A 858 -14.23 12.01 22.96
N GLU A 859 -14.62 13.10 22.31
CA GLU A 859 -15.48 13.15 21.13
C GLU A 859 -14.71 13.45 19.84
N ALA A 860 -13.39 13.25 19.85
CA ALA A 860 -12.54 13.68 18.74
C ALA A 860 -12.83 12.95 17.40
N LEU A 861 -13.57 11.83 17.42
CA LEU A 861 -14.07 11.14 16.22
C LEU A 861 -15.54 11.46 15.88
N SER A 862 -16.20 12.36 16.62
CA SER A 862 -17.59 12.78 16.36
C SER A 862 -17.88 13.29 14.95
N PRO A 863 -16.92 13.84 14.18
CA PRO A 863 -17.17 14.21 12.79
C PRO A 863 -17.32 13.04 11.80
N ILE A 864 -17.12 11.79 12.25
CA ILE A 864 -17.30 10.58 11.44
C ILE A 864 -18.58 9.86 11.89
N PRO A 865 -19.75 10.19 11.31
CA PRO A 865 -21.02 9.58 11.70
C PRO A 865 -21.03 8.08 11.41
N TRP A 866 -21.82 7.30 12.14
CA TRP A 866 -21.94 5.84 11.93
C TRP A 866 -22.28 5.43 10.48
N SER A 867 -22.92 6.29 9.68
CA SER A 867 -23.14 6.04 8.25
C SER A 867 -21.86 5.90 7.42
N ASP A 868 -20.73 6.39 7.92
CA ASP A 868 -19.40 6.31 7.31
C ASP A 868 -18.61 5.08 7.77
N TRP A 869 -19.20 4.22 8.58
CA TRP A 869 -18.60 2.97 9.07
C TRP A 869 -19.21 1.76 8.39
N GLU A 870 -18.46 0.67 8.41
CA GLU A 870 -18.91 -0.63 7.95
C GLU A 870 -18.27 -1.75 8.78
N PHE A 871 -19.07 -2.79 9.05
CA PHE A 871 -18.60 -4.02 9.67
C PHE A 871 -18.11 -4.99 8.61
N ILE A 872 -16.90 -5.48 8.81
CA ILE A 872 -16.30 -6.53 8.00
C ILE A 872 -16.90 -7.87 8.40
N GLN A 873 -17.08 -8.75 7.42
CA GLN A 873 -17.59 -10.10 7.60
C GLN A 873 -16.80 -10.82 8.71
N GLY A 874 -17.53 -11.33 9.70
CA GLY A 874 -16.95 -12.09 10.80
C GLY A 874 -16.06 -13.24 10.32
N GLY A 875 -14.86 -13.34 10.91
CA GLY A 875 -13.90 -14.42 10.63
C GLY A 875 -13.04 -14.19 9.39
N TYR A 876 -13.15 -13.04 8.75
CA TYR A 876 -12.32 -12.68 7.61
C TYR A 876 -10.86 -12.41 8.02
N SER A 877 -9.93 -13.03 7.30
CA SER A 877 -8.50 -12.74 7.37
C SER A 877 -8.10 -11.94 6.12
N PRO A 878 -7.50 -10.75 6.27
CA PRO A 878 -7.02 -9.94 5.15
C PRO A 878 -5.86 -10.60 4.39
#